data_AF-F1KWC6-F1
#
_entry.id   AF-F1KWC6-F1
#
_cell.length_a   1.000
_cell.length_b   1.000
_cell.length_c   1.000
_cell.angle_alpha   90.00
_cell.angle_beta   90.00
_cell.angle_gamma   90.00
#
_symmetry.space_group_name_H-M   'P 1'
#
loop_
_entity.id
_entity.type
_entity.pdbx_description
1 polymer ?
#
loop_
_entity_poly.entity_id
_entity_poly.type
_entity_poly.pdbx_seq_one_letter_code
_entity_poly.pdbx_strand_id
1 'polypeptide(L)'
;MVKELCHRCSKPVYPTDKVGPLKDSTYFHQGCFKCYICGTRLALKTYCNNRNDTDDREIYCNGHVPVAGPHDLPPTRNGHPCGSGTSNGGFRRDAGLEDMKIAHAIKATQVSKPYPKIKHEGARYVVDYDAQTRLELIHRRDEDKLYEAFDENKKREYDQFERETKEEWERALADFARKYQKGQVGNKNKEELIRHLTIKRDKKLETLHMQRKERERLQTAELVDRQAKEMLELFKQARVDCSSGDSNGGGPPSYPTTPPPPQPPMCSKRDVYTNTSVFETIDQVAISVAQSEVTTFTELIRTLTASARSDVEKARAIYRWITVKNLNVMQFDSDLDSNTPMGLLRGIKYGTESYHVLFKRLCSYAGLHCVVIKGFSKSAGYQPGFRFDDNRFRNTWNAVCLDGSWRFVQCNWGARHLVNAKEGSRSTPKGDSLRYEYDDHYFMTDPEEFIYEFFPQESEWQLLPRPITLRQFESLPFVRSLFFRYGLSFTDPLLQAVVQADKSGAATVSINMCNEALDSLIFHYNLKFYDGDDSELNGYSLKRFVMQSVVGDAAVFRVHCPSTRSLLLDIFANAVSPGHYLTGQPIKFKSVCKFKIVCEQLNVIMVPLPECASGEWGPAKAYRLFGLIPLTHEDAIINSDRFLEIKFRMVKPLVEFVASLHKNRTDDRTLQRCCQASIRGDVVSIRIEFNEEGQYGLDIYTRESSSRSAIGGKQLLTHCCKYLINARM
;
A
#
# COMPACT_ATOMS: atom_id res chain seq x y z
N MET A 1 57.51 13.57 8.19
CA MET A 1 56.61 14.60 7.62
C MET A 1 55.31 14.56 8.40
N VAL A 2 54.96 15.65 9.09
CA VAL A 2 53.65 15.79 9.75
C VAL A 2 52.59 15.84 8.65
N LYS A 3 51.63 14.91 8.68
CA LYS A 3 50.54 14.89 7.68
C LYS A 3 49.57 16.01 8.01
N GLU A 4 49.33 16.91 7.07
CA GLU A 4 48.36 17.99 7.20
C GLU A 4 46.94 17.43 7.12
N LEU A 5 46.06 17.83 8.04
CA LEU A 5 44.69 17.33 8.16
C LEU A 5 43.69 18.39 7.70
N CYS A 6 42.60 17.94 7.08
CA CYS A 6 41.49 18.78 6.69
C CYS A 6 40.69 19.22 7.92
N HIS A 7 40.46 20.52 8.09
CA HIS A 7 39.71 21.05 9.24
C HIS A 7 38.26 20.52 9.31
N ARG A 8 37.65 20.24 8.15
CA ARG A 8 36.23 19.83 8.05
C ARG A 8 35.99 18.35 8.35
N CYS A 9 36.87 17.47 7.88
CA CYS A 9 36.65 16.02 7.93
C CYS A 9 37.75 15.27 8.68
N SER A 10 38.76 15.98 9.18
CA SER A 10 39.89 15.44 9.96
C SER A 10 40.73 14.37 9.24
N LYS A 11 40.57 14.20 7.92
CA LYS A 11 41.35 13.27 7.09
C LYS A 11 42.61 13.94 6.50
N PRO A 12 43.67 13.18 6.17
CA PRO A 12 44.88 13.72 5.53
C PRO A 12 44.59 14.40 4.19
N VAL A 13 45.21 15.55 3.94
CA VAL A 13 45.09 16.30 2.69
C VAL A 13 46.35 16.10 1.86
N TYR A 14 46.21 15.63 0.63
CA TYR A 14 47.32 15.41 -0.30
C TYR A 14 47.54 16.63 -1.19
N PRO A 15 48.78 16.89 -1.69
CA PRO A 15 49.11 18.11 -2.44
C PRO A 15 48.20 18.42 -3.64
N THR A 16 47.65 17.40 -4.29
CA THR A 16 46.76 17.52 -5.45
C THR A 16 45.34 17.98 -5.11
N ASP A 17 44.89 17.81 -3.87
CA ASP A 17 43.54 18.15 -3.39
C ASP A 17 43.58 19.18 -2.24
N LYS A 18 44.75 19.81 -2.03
CA LYS A 18 45.01 20.72 -0.92
C LYS A 18 44.54 22.14 -1.22
N VAL A 19 43.68 22.67 -0.36
CA VAL A 19 43.30 24.09 -0.33
C VAL A 19 43.77 24.71 0.98
N GLY A 20 44.75 25.62 0.90
CA GLY A 20 45.38 26.30 2.05
C GLY A 20 46.89 26.44 1.88
N PRO A 21 47.62 26.99 2.87
CA PRO A 21 47.13 27.36 4.21
C PRO A 21 46.25 28.61 4.19
N LEU A 22 45.25 28.62 5.08
CA LEU A 22 44.36 29.76 5.33
C LEU A 22 44.64 30.35 6.72
N LYS A 23 43.64 30.95 7.38
CA LYS A 23 43.76 31.49 8.75
C LYS A 23 44.29 30.39 9.69
N ASP A 24 45.25 30.74 10.55
CA ASP A 24 45.90 29.82 11.50
C ASP A 24 46.45 28.51 10.90
N SER A 25 46.92 28.52 9.65
CA SER A 25 47.48 27.35 8.97
C SER A 25 46.50 26.18 8.79
N THR A 26 45.20 26.47 8.67
CA THR A 26 44.20 25.43 8.36
C THR A 26 44.22 25.02 6.89
N TYR A 27 43.92 23.73 6.64
CA TYR A 27 43.83 23.13 5.32
C TYR A 27 42.47 22.47 5.10
N PHE A 28 42.03 22.43 3.85
CA PHE A 28 40.79 21.78 3.43
C PHE A 28 41.03 20.95 2.15
N HIS A 29 40.23 19.90 1.94
CA HIS A 29 40.10 19.25 0.62
C HIS A 29 39.33 20.18 -0.34
N GLN A 30 39.57 20.11 -1.66
CA GLN A 30 38.77 20.88 -2.63
C GLN A 30 37.28 20.56 -2.52
N GLY A 31 36.93 19.29 -2.23
CA GLY A 31 35.56 18.86 -1.98
C GLY A 31 34.95 19.39 -0.68
N CYS A 32 35.78 19.68 0.34
CA CYS A 32 35.38 20.21 1.65
C CYS A 32 35.40 21.74 1.70
N PHE A 33 35.92 22.40 0.66
CA PHE A 33 36.04 23.85 0.57
C PHE A 33 34.70 24.50 0.20
N LYS A 34 33.76 24.45 1.15
CA LYS A 34 32.38 24.90 1.01
C LYS A 34 32.02 25.83 2.15
N CYS A 35 31.10 26.76 1.89
CA CYS A 35 30.54 27.63 2.92
C CYS A 35 29.95 26.79 4.04
N TYR A 36 30.34 27.06 5.29
CA TYR A 36 29.88 26.33 6.46
C TYR A 36 28.35 26.31 6.61
N ILE A 37 27.68 27.39 6.19
CA ILE A 37 26.24 27.58 6.38
C ILE A 37 25.43 26.97 5.22
N CYS A 38 25.73 27.33 3.96
CA CYS A 38 24.90 26.94 2.82
C CYS A 38 25.50 25.82 1.94
N GLY A 39 26.70 25.33 2.24
CA GLY A 39 27.33 24.24 1.50
C GLY A 39 27.78 24.59 0.07
N THR A 40 27.64 25.85 -0.38
CA THR A 40 28.11 26.30 -1.69
C THR A 40 29.62 26.11 -1.79
N ARG A 41 30.10 25.50 -2.88
CA ARG A 41 31.54 25.37 -3.16
C ARG A 41 32.17 26.76 -3.32
N LEU A 42 33.25 26.99 -2.60
CA LEU A 42 34.00 28.23 -2.62
C LEU A 42 35.30 28.04 -3.41
N ALA A 43 35.95 29.14 -3.74
CA ALA A 43 37.31 29.17 -4.27
C ALA A 43 38.14 30.14 -3.42
N LEU A 44 39.47 30.09 -3.51
CA LEU A 44 40.35 31.00 -2.76
C LEU A 44 40.07 32.50 -3.02
N LYS A 45 39.32 32.83 -4.09
CA LYS A 45 38.89 34.19 -4.41
C LYS A 45 37.50 34.56 -3.87
N THR A 46 36.68 33.57 -3.49
CA THR A 46 35.27 33.77 -3.14
C THR A 46 34.93 33.40 -1.70
N TYR A 47 35.90 32.87 -0.94
CA TYR A 47 35.74 32.57 0.47
C TYR A 47 35.95 33.82 1.32
N CYS A 48 35.26 33.86 2.44
CA CYS A 48 35.35 34.91 3.44
C CYS A 48 35.53 34.25 4.81
N ASN A 49 36.35 34.85 5.67
CA ASN A 49 36.53 34.39 7.05
C ASN A 49 35.76 35.32 7.99
N ASN A 50 35.34 34.78 9.13
CA ASN A 50 34.77 35.59 10.18
C ASN A 50 35.82 36.58 10.70
N ARG A 51 35.52 37.88 10.58
CA ARG A 51 36.40 38.98 11.01
C ARG A 51 36.13 39.42 12.45
N ASN A 52 35.01 38.98 13.02
CA ASN A 52 34.54 39.38 14.35
C ASN A 52 34.99 38.40 15.43
N ASP A 53 35.31 37.16 15.05
CA ASP A 53 35.88 36.15 15.93
C ASP A 53 37.24 35.71 15.36
N THR A 54 38.30 36.00 16.11
CA THR A 54 39.65 35.60 15.73
C THR A 54 39.87 34.10 15.86
N ASP A 55 39.12 33.41 16.71
CA ASP A 55 39.25 31.97 16.96
C ASP A 55 38.42 31.12 16.00
N ASP A 56 37.49 31.74 15.28
CA ASP A 56 36.72 31.08 14.22
C ASP A 56 37.59 30.80 12.98
N ARG A 57 37.77 29.51 12.69
CA ARG A 57 38.57 28.96 11.59
C ARG A 57 37.72 28.47 10.42
N GLU A 58 36.41 28.71 10.47
CA GLU A 58 35.48 28.32 9.41
C GLU A 58 35.47 29.29 8.24
N ILE A 59 34.97 28.78 7.10
CA ILE A 59 34.92 29.50 5.82
C ILE A 59 33.48 29.73 5.36
N TYR A 60 33.22 30.95 4.87
CA TYR A 60 31.89 31.44 4.52
C TYR A 60 31.86 31.98 3.09
N CYS A 61 30.68 32.03 2.47
CA CYS A 61 30.48 32.81 1.25
C CYS A 61 30.22 34.28 1.63
N ASN A 62 30.33 35.20 0.66
CA ASN A 62 30.12 36.62 0.90
C ASN A 62 28.72 36.96 1.47
N GLY A 63 27.70 36.14 1.19
CA GLY A 63 26.35 36.31 1.74
C GLY A 63 26.16 35.76 3.16
N HIS A 64 27.08 34.94 3.66
CA HIS A 64 26.99 34.26 4.96
C HIS A 64 28.17 34.58 5.88
N VAL A 65 29.11 35.44 5.45
CA VAL A 65 30.19 35.89 6.32
C VAL A 65 29.61 36.74 7.46
N PRO A 66 29.92 36.44 8.73
CA PRO A 66 29.49 37.27 9.84
C PRO A 66 30.07 38.70 9.70
N VAL A 67 29.21 39.72 9.71
CA VAL A 67 29.58 41.15 9.63
C VAL A 67 29.22 41.85 10.94
N ALA A 68 30.12 42.69 11.46
CA ALA A 68 29.91 43.47 12.68
C ALA A 68 28.78 44.51 12.51
N GLY A 69 27.95 44.67 13.53
CA GLY A 69 26.92 45.70 13.59
C GLY A 69 27.49 47.06 14.01
N PRO A 70 26.75 48.16 13.83
CA PRO A 70 27.20 49.54 14.13
C PRO A 70 27.46 49.85 15.62
N HIS A 71 27.36 48.85 16.51
CA HIS A 71 27.66 48.97 17.94
C HIS A 71 28.78 48.02 18.41
N ASP A 72 29.48 47.33 17.50
CA ASP A 72 30.63 46.50 17.87
C ASP A 72 31.89 47.36 18.01
N LEU A 73 32.57 47.25 19.16
CA LEU A 73 33.85 47.92 19.41
C LEU A 73 34.95 47.32 18.51
N PRO A 74 35.89 48.12 17.96
CA PRO A 74 36.92 47.59 17.07
C PRO A 74 37.88 46.63 17.80
N PRO A 75 38.46 45.62 17.11
CA PRO A 75 39.44 44.74 17.72
C PRO A 75 40.74 45.50 18.05
N THR A 76 41.21 45.35 19.29
CA THR A 76 42.49 45.89 19.78
C THR A 76 43.67 45.21 19.07
N ARG A 77 44.54 46.01 18.44
CA ARG A 77 45.79 45.54 17.80
C ARG A 77 46.98 46.07 18.59
N ASN A 78 47.74 45.19 19.24
CA ASN A 78 48.99 45.55 19.93
C ASN A 78 50.17 45.67 18.94
N GLY A 79 50.89 46.79 19.03
CA GLY A 79 52.17 47.06 18.37
C GLY A 79 52.55 48.55 18.38
N HIS A 80 53.39 48.96 19.34
CA HIS A 80 54.01 50.29 19.60
C HIS A 80 54.91 50.86 18.47
N PRO A 81 55.51 52.10 18.55
CA PRO A 81 55.27 53.28 19.42
C PRO A 81 55.26 54.66 18.68
N CYS A 82 54.73 55.73 19.32
CA CYS A 82 55.35 57.07 19.54
C CYS A 82 54.33 58.23 19.72
N GLY A 83 54.49 59.00 20.81
CA GLY A 83 54.47 60.48 20.81
C GLY A 83 53.18 61.26 21.13
N SER A 84 53.11 61.79 22.36
CA SER A 84 52.55 63.11 22.82
C SER A 84 51.12 63.54 22.43
N GLY A 85 50.23 64.04 23.31
CA GLY A 85 50.27 64.42 24.72
C GLY A 85 48.95 65.14 25.12
N THR A 86 48.76 65.38 26.43
CA THR A 86 47.79 66.31 27.10
C THR A 86 46.29 66.06 26.85
N SER A 87 45.34 66.13 27.81
CA SER A 87 45.27 66.69 29.17
C SER A 87 43.88 66.38 29.77
N ASN A 88 43.80 66.34 31.12
CA ASN A 88 42.64 66.55 32.03
C ASN A 88 41.37 65.68 31.92
N GLY A 89 40.76 65.16 33.00
CA GLY A 89 41.08 65.18 34.43
C GLY A 89 39.90 64.65 35.28
N GLY A 90 40.24 64.04 36.44
CA GLY A 90 39.44 63.92 37.69
C GLY A 90 38.14 63.08 37.68
N PHE A 91 37.67 62.42 38.75
CA PHE A 91 38.16 62.16 40.12
C PHE A 91 37.32 61.00 40.76
N ARG A 92 38.03 60.06 41.41
CA ARG A 92 37.80 59.31 42.69
C ARG A 92 36.50 58.55 43.08
N ARG A 93 36.78 57.28 43.50
CA ARG A 93 36.43 56.53 44.75
C ARG A 93 34.97 56.11 44.96
N ASP A 94 34.62 54.99 45.60
CA ASP A 94 35.34 53.92 46.30
C ASP A 94 34.43 52.69 46.44
N ALA A 95 35.07 51.54 46.70
CA ALA A 95 34.65 50.39 47.53
C ALA A 95 33.34 49.62 47.29
N GLY A 96 33.46 48.28 47.37
CA GLY A 96 32.39 47.42 47.89
C GLY A 96 32.13 46.14 47.11
N LEU A 97 33.07 45.20 47.13
CA LEU A 97 32.74 43.77 46.96
C LEU A 97 31.93 43.31 48.17
N GLU A 98 31.07 42.32 47.94
CA GLU A 98 30.23 41.60 48.91
C GLU A 98 28.87 42.23 49.20
N ASP A 99 27.96 42.15 48.23
CA ASP A 99 26.59 41.70 48.48
C ASP A 99 25.84 41.66 47.15
N MET A 100 25.51 40.45 46.66
CA MET A 100 24.44 40.14 45.68
C MET A 100 24.64 38.74 45.08
N LYS A 101 24.98 37.72 45.90
CA LYS A 101 24.90 36.30 45.48
C LYS A 101 23.46 35.75 45.42
N ILE A 102 22.45 36.61 45.44
CA ILE A 102 21.04 36.20 45.42
C ILE A 102 20.25 37.18 44.53
N ALA A 103 20.46 37.15 43.21
CA ALA A 103 19.52 37.75 42.23
C ALA A 103 19.74 37.33 40.77
N HIS A 104 20.89 36.76 40.39
CA HIS A 104 21.18 36.47 38.98
C HIS A 104 20.64 35.12 38.46
N ALA A 105 19.73 34.48 39.21
CA ALA A 105 19.05 33.24 38.80
C ALA A 105 17.71 33.49 38.05
N ILE A 106 17.29 34.76 37.85
CA ILE A 106 15.97 35.07 37.25
C ILE A 106 16.06 35.91 35.95
N LYS A 107 17.26 36.15 35.38
CA LYS A 107 17.40 36.90 34.11
C LYS A 107 18.06 36.14 32.95
N ALA A 108 18.23 34.82 33.06
CA ALA A 108 18.73 33.97 31.97
C ALA A 108 17.64 33.50 30.99
N THR A 109 16.42 34.04 31.09
CA THR A 109 15.29 33.71 30.21
C THR A 109 14.66 34.98 29.68
N GLN A 110 15.33 35.68 28.77
CA GLN A 110 14.66 36.38 27.66
C GLN A 110 15.67 37.00 26.68
N VAL A 111 15.30 36.90 25.41
CA VAL A 111 15.83 37.60 24.22
C VAL A 111 16.99 36.93 23.46
N SER A 112 16.70 35.78 22.83
CA SER A 112 17.33 35.43 21.54
C SER A 112 16.54 36.13 20.42
N LYS A 113 17.11 37.14 19.75
CA LYS A 113 16.50 37.72 18.53
C LYS A 113 16.65 36.74 17.34
N PRO A 114 15.67 36.70 16.43
CA PRO A 114 15.51 35.61 15.46
C PRO A 114 16.45 35.74 14.25
N TYR A 115 16.83 34.59 13.69
CA TYR A 115 17.49 34.45 12.38
C TYR A 115 16.68 35.16 11.27
N PRO A 116 17.34 35.62 10.18
CA PRO A 116 16.66 36.28 9.08
C PRO A 116 15.66 35.31 8.42
N LYS A 117 14.36 35.63 8.56
CA LYS A 117 13.23 34.88 8.00
C LYS A 117 13.39 34.74 6.48
N ILE A 118 13.63 33.52 6.00
CA ILE A 118 13.51 33.20 4.57
C ILE A 118 12.01 33.20 4.24
N LYS A 119 11.52 34.29 3.64
CA LYS A 119 10.14 34.38 3.12
C LYS A 119 10.09 33.65 1.77
N HIS A 120 9.42 32.51 1.71
CA HIS A 120 8.92 31.98 0.45
C HIS A 120 7.70 32.82 0.04
N GLU A 121 7.81 33.59 -1.04
CA GLU A 121 6.68 34.38 -1.56
C GLU A 121 5.51 33.45 -1.90
N GLY A 122 4.32 33.74 -1.35
CA GLY A 122 3.05 33.09 -1.72
C GLY A 122 2.57 31.92 -0.86
N ALA A 123 3.44 31.24 -0.09
CA ALA A 123 3.04 30.10 0.74
C ALA A 123 2.93 30.47 2.23
N ARG A 124 1.70 30.49 2.78
CA ARG A 124 1.46 30.65 4.23
C ARG A 124 1.65 29.30 4.93
N TYR A 125 2.90 28.98 5.29
CA TYR A 125 3.17 27.85 6.18
C TYR A 125 2.80 28.23 7.62
N VAL A 126 2.09 27.33 8.31
CA VAL A 126 1.68 27.55 9.71
C VAL A 126 2.90 27.62 10.63
N VAL A 127 3.90 26.77 10.39
CA VAL A 127 5.14 26.69 11.16
C VAL A 127 6.29 27.31 10.36
N ASP A 128 7.15 28.07 11.03
CA ASP A 128 8.36 28.65 10.46
C ASP A 128 9.35 27.57 10.00
N TYR A 129 10.07 27.82 8.89
CA TYR A 129 11.00 26.83 8.31
C TYR A 129 12.08 26.44 9.29
N ASP A 130 12.75 27.44 9.87
CA ASP A 130 13.92 27.22 10.70
C ASP A 130 13.53 26.53 12.01
N ALA A 131 12.33 26.80 12.52
CA ALA A 131 11.80 26.09 13.69
C ALA A 131 11.58 24.61 13.39
N GLN A 132 10.93 24.29 12.27
CA GLN A 132 10.66 22.90 11.85
C GLN A 132 11.96 22.13 11.57
N THR A 133 12.89 22.74 10.83
CA THR A 133 14.18 22.14 10.49
C THR A 133 15.05 21.93 11.73
N ARG A 134 15.04 22.84 12.72
CA ARG A 134 15.77 22.66 13.98
C ARG A 134 15.27 21.45 14.76
N LEU A 135 13.94 21.25 14.81
CA LEU A 135 13.36 20.09 15.47
C LEU A 135 13.70 18.79 14.72
N GLU A 136 13.65 18.79 13.38
CA GLU A 136 14.09 17.66 12.55
C GLU A 136 15.56 17.28 12.82
N LEU A 137 16.47 18.25 12.99
CA LEU A 137 17.87 17.97 13.32
C LEU A 137 18.04 17.31 14.70
N ILE A 138 17.21 17.69 15.68
CA ILE A 138 17.19 17.03 16.99
C ILE A 138 16.68 15.59 16.84
N HIS A 139 15.61 15.40 16.08
CA HIS A 139 15.03 14.07 15.80
C HIS A 139 16.03 13.13 15.14
N ARG A 140 16.79 13.61 14.15
CA ARG A 140 17.87 12.83 13.51
C ARG A 140 18.93 12.38 14.50
N ARG A 141 19.37 13.26 15.40
CA ARG A 141 20.36 12.91 16.43
C ARG A 141 19.85 11.83 17.39
N ASP A 142 18.56 11.86 17.72
CA ASP A 142 17.94 10.83 18.55
C ASP A 142 17.82 9.48 17.81
N GLU A 143 17.53 9.51 16.50
CA GLU A 143 17.55 8.33 15.63
C GLU A 143 18.95 7.71 15.54
N ASP A 144 19.98 8.52 15.30
CA ASP A 144 21.38 8.08 15.24
C ASP A 144 21.78 7.33 16.51
N LYS A 145 21.48 7.90 17.69
CA LYS A 145 21.74 7.26 18.99
C LYS A 145 21.01 5.93 19.14
N LEU A 146 19.78 5.84 18.64
CA LEU A 146 19.00 4.61 18.71
C LEU A 146 19.62 3.51 17.83
N TYR A 147 20.01 3.85 16.60
CA TYR A 147 20.67 2.90 15.70
C TYR A 147 22.06 2.48 16.21
N GLU A 148 22.85 3.39 16.77
CA GLU A 148 24.11 3.06 17.45
C GLU A 148 23.87 2.06 18.59
N ALA A 149 22.83 2.30 19.41
CA ALA A 149 22.46 1.37 20.49
C ALA A 149 22.00 0.00 19.96
N PHE A 150 21.30 -0.06 18.82
CA PHE A 150 20.93 -1.32 18.16
C PHE A 150 22.16 -2.11 17.71
N ASP A 151 23.12 -1.45 17.06
CA ASP A 151 24.35 -2.09 16.60
C ASP A 151 25.20 -2.62 17.76
N GLU A 152 25.33 -1.84 18.84
CA GLU A 152 25.98 -2.30 20.06
C GLU A 152 25.27 -3.51 20.68
N ASN A 153 23.94 -3.45 20.80
CA ASN A 153 23.16 -4.54 21.38
C ASN A 153 23.23 -5.80 20.51
N LYS A 154 23.18 -5.65 19.18
CA LYS A 154 23.33 -6.72 18.20
C LYS A 154 24.66 -7.44 18.35
N LYS A 155 25.76 -6.69 18.54
CA LYS A 155 27.09 -7.25 18.80
C LYS A 155 27.12 -8.01 20.13
N ARG A 156 26.61 -7.41 21.21
CA ARG A 156 26.57 -8.05 22.54
C ARG A 156 25.77 -9.35 22.54
N GLU A 157 24.59 -9.36 21.92
CA GLU A 157 23.74 -10.55 21.80
C GLU A 157 24.38 -11.64 20.94
N TYR A 158 25.07 -11.26 19.85
CA TYR A 158 25.78 -12.21 19.01
C TYR A 158 26.95 -12.85 19.76
N ASP A 159 27.76 -12.06 20.46
CA ASP A 159 28.86 -12.54 21.29
C ASP A 159 28.37 -13.47 22.40
N GLN A 160 27.24 -13.13 23.03
CA GLN A 160 26.61 -14.01 24.03
C GLN A 160 26.12 -15.32 23.41
N PHE A 161 25.44 -15.26 22.27
CA PHE A 161 24.96 -16.44 21.56
C PHE A 161 26.11 -17.37 21.17
N GLU A 162 27.23 -16.84 20.68
CA GLU A 162 28.42 -17.63 20.33
C GLU A 162 29.03 -18.29 21.56
N ARG A 163 29.17 -17.57 22.69
CA ARG A 163 29.66 -18.15 23.95
C ARG A 163 28.77 -19.30 24.43
N GLU A 164 27.46 -19.07 24.54
CA GLU A 164 26.52 -20.09 24.98
C GLU A 164 26.51 -21.31 24.05
N THR A 165 26.52 -21.07 22.75
CA THR A 165 26.57 -22.15 21.75
C THR A 165 27.86 -22.95 21.89
N LYS A 166 29.01 -22.28 22.06
CA LYS A 166 30.30 -22.95 22.24
C LYS A 166 30.30 -23.82 23.50
N GLU A 167 29.82 -23.31 24.63
CA GLU A 167 29.73 -24.09 25.87
C GLU A 167 28.78 -25.29 25.76
N GLU A 168 27.62 -25.13 25.10
CA GLU A 168 26.69 -26.23 24.84
C GLU A 168 27.34 -27.32 23.97
N TRP A 169 28.08 -26.91 22.94
CA TRP A 169 28.83 -27.82 22.07
C TRP A 169 29.94 -28.56 22.83
N GLU A 170 30.71 -27.86 23.65
CA GLU A 170 31.78 -28.46 24.48
C GLU A 170 31.22 -29.48 25.47
N ARG A 171 30.12 -29.15 26.16
CA ARG A 171 29.44 -30.09 27.08
C ARG A 171 28.93 -31.34 26.36
N ALA A 172 28.25 -31.17 25.22
CA ALA A 172 27.73 -32.28 24.44
C ALA A 172 28.83 -33.19 23.87
N LEU A 173 29.95 -32.60 23.42
CA LEU A 173 31.12 -33.35 22.96
C LEU A 173 31.81 -34.10 24.10
N ALA A 174 31.92 -33.49 25.28
CA ALA A 174 32.47 -34.16 26.47
C ALA A 174 31.59 -35.35 26.90
N ASP A 175 30.27 -35.20 26.88
CA ASP A 175 29.32 -36.29 27.13
C ASP A 175 29.43 -37.41 26.11
N PHE A 176 29.55 -37.06 24.83
CA PHE A 176 29.75 -38.03 23.76
C PHE A 176 31.06 -38.80 23.93
N ALA A 177 32.16 -38.10 24.22
CA ALA A 177 33.47 -38.71 24.46
C ALA A 177 33.43 -39.71 25.62
N ARG A 178 32.76 -39.36 26.74
CA ARG A 178 32.55 -40.27 27.88
C ARG A 178 31.78 -41.54 27.51
N LYS A 179 30.73 -41.41 26.70
CA LYS A 179 29.93 -42.57 26.24
C LYS A 179 30.66 -43.41 25.19
N TYR A 180 31.46 -42.78 24.34
CA TYR A 180 32.29 -43.45 23.34
C TYR A 180 33.37 -44.33 23.97
N GLN A 181 34.05 -43.82 25.02
CA GLN A 181 35.03 -44.59 25.80
C GLN A 181 34.41 -45.82 26.49
N LYS A 182 33.13 -45.75 26.89
CA LYS A 182 32.38 -46.87 27.47
C LYS A 182 31.83 -47.85 26.42
N GLY A 183 32.13 -47.67 25.13
CA GLY A 183 31.65 -48.52 24.04
C GLY A 183 30.16 -48.41 23.73
N GLN A 184 29.47 -47.40 24.27
CA GLN A 184 28.01 -47.27 24.17
C GLN A 184 27.53 -46.57 22.89
N VAL A 185 28.41 -45.91 22.15
CA VAL A 185 28.09 -45.12 20.95
C VAL A 185 29.21 -45.19 19.91
N GLY A 186 28.87 -45.11 18.61
CA GLY A 186 29.81 -45.20 17.49
C GLY A 186 29.82 -43.97 16.58
N ASN A 187 30.54 -44.05 15.45
CA ASN A 187 30.72 -42.92 14.51
C ASN A 187 29.41 -42.39 13.90
N LYS A 188 28.42 -43.25 13.61
CA LYS A 188 27.10 -42.79 13.12
C LYS A 188 26.40 -41.85 14.12
N ASN A 189 26.55 -42.14 15.42
CA ASN A 189 25.95 -41.33 16.50
C ASN A 189 26.68 -39.98 16.65
N LYS A 190 27.95 -39.89 16.26
CA LYS A 190 28.71 -38.63 16.22
C LYS A 190 28.15 -37.69 15.16
N GLU A 191 27.93 -38.20 13.95
CA GLU A 191 27.37 -37.42 12.84
C GLU A 191 25.95 -36.94 13.17
N GLU A 192 25.14 -37.80 13.79
CA GLU A 192 23.79 -37.45 14.25
C GLU A 192 23.80 -36.37 15.34
N LEU A 193 24.71 -36.46 16.31
CA LEU A 193 24.89 -35.43 17.34
C LEU A 193 25.29 -34.08 16.74
N ILE A 194 26.25 -34.06 15.81
CA ILE A 194 26.66 -32.83 15.12
C ILE A 194 25.49 -32.23 14.36
N ARG A 195 24.75 -33.05 13.60
CA ARG A 195 23.55 -32.58 12.87
C ARG A 195 22.51 -32.00 13.84
N HIS A 196 22.25 -32.66 14.96
CA HIS A 196 21.30 -32.18 15.97
C HIS A 196 21.74 -30.82 16.55
N LEU A 197 23.01 -30.70 16.94
CA LEU A 197 23.56 -29.46 17.51
C LEU A 197 23.55 -28.30 16.49
N THR A 198 23.82 -28.58 15.22
CA THR A 198 23.71 -27.58 14.14
C THR A 198 22.27 -27.11 13.95
N ILE A 199 21.31 -28.04 13.84
CA ILE A 199 19.89 -27.69 13.73
C ILE A 199 19.42 -26.88 14.94
N LYS A 200 19.85 -27.25 16.15
CA LYS A 200 19.52 -26.54 17.38
C LYS A 200 20.09 -25.12 17.38
N ARG A 201 21.35 -24.95 16.96
CA ARG A 201 22.00 -23.63 16.79
C ARG A 201 21.23 -22.77 15.80
N ASP A 202 20.90 -23.30 14.63
CA ASP A 202 20.22 -22.54 13.57
C ASP A 202 18.83 -22.09 14.03
N LYS A 203 18.05 -22.97 14.67
CA LYS A 203 16.75 -22.63 15.27
C LYS A 203 16.86 -21.56 16.37
N LYS A 204 17.89 -21.65 17.23
CA LYS A 204 18.13 -20.66 18.29
C LYS A 204 18.52 -19.30 17.70
N LEU A 205 19.37 -19.29 16.66
CA LEU A 205 19.77 -18.09 15.94
C LEU A 205 18.57 -17.42 15.23
N GLU A 206 17.74 -18.21 14.55
CA GLU A 206 16.52 -17.73 13.90
C GLU A 206 15.54 -17.10 14.89
N THR A 207 15.34 -17.75 16.03
CA THR A 207 14.49 -17.22 17.12
C THR A 207 15.05 -15.90 17.66
N LEU A 208 16.37 -15.83 17.89
CA LEU A 208 17.05 -14.63 18.39
C LEU A 208 16.95 -13.47 17.39
N HIS A 209 17.16 -13.75 16.09
CA HIS A 209 16.98 -12.77 15.02
C HIS A 209 15.54 -12.25 14.94
N MET A 210 14.55 -13.13 15.03
CA MET A 210 13.14 -12.74 15.00
C MET A 210 12.78 -11.84 16.19
N GLN A 211 13.18 -12.22 17.40
CA GLN A 211 12.91 -11.43 18.61
C GLN A 211 13.62 -10.07 18.58
N ARG A 212 14.87 -10.02 18.11
CA ARG A 212 15.62 -8.77 17.93
C ARG A 212 14.89 -7.84 16.97
N LYS A 213 14.53 -8.34 15.79
CA LYS A 213 13.85 -7.56 14.76
C LYS A 213 12.53 -6.95 15.28
N GLU A 214 11.78 -7.70 16.08
CA GLU A 214 10.55 -7.21 16.69
C GLU A 214 10.81 -6.12 17.73
N ARG A 215 11.84 -6.27 18.58
CA ARG A 215 12.24 -5.24 19.55
C ARG A 215 12.69 -3.94 18.87
N GLU A 216 13.58 -4.04 17.89
CA GLU A 216 14.08 -2.88 17.13
C GLU A 216 12.91 -2.12 16.48
N ARG A 217 11.97 -2.84 15.84
CA ARG A 217 10.76 -2.24 15.26
C ARG A 217 9.88 -1.53 16.29
N LEU A 218 9.69 -2.12 17.46
CA LEU A 218 8.89 -1.51 18.53
C LEU A 218 9.54 -0.21 19.02
N GLN A 219 10.85 -0.23 19.28
CA GLN A 219 11.60 0.93 19.76
C GLN A 219 11.64 2.05 18.72
N THR A 220 11.84 1.72 17.43
CA THR A 220 11.74 2.70 16.34
C THR A 220 10.34 3.30 16.26
N ALA A 221 9.29 2.48 16.37
CA ALA A 221 7.90 2.97 16.33
C ALA A 221 7.59 3.91 17.51
N GLU A 222 8.06 3.59 18.73
CA GLU A 222 7.92 4.46 19.91
C GLU A 222 8.66 5.80 19.73
N LEU A 223 9.87 5.77 19.17
CA LEU A 223 10.63 6.97 18.85
C LEU A 223 9.88 7.85 17.85
N VAL A 224 9.37 7.27 16.77
CA VAL A 224 8.57 8.01 15.76
C VAL A 224 7.31 8.60 16.38
N ASP A 225 6.64 7.86 17.26
CA ASP A 225 5.46 8.35 17.97
C ASP A 225 5.76 9.57 18.85
N ARG A 226 6.90 9.56 19.55
CA ARG A 226 7.38 10.70 20.33
C ARG A 226 7.70 11.90 19.44
N GLN A 227 8.50 11.69 18.38
CA GLN A 227 8.86 12.74 17.43
C GLN A 227 7.63 13.35 16.74
N ALA A 228 6.65 12.53 16.36
CA ALA A 228 5.41 13.00 15.77
C ALA A 228 4.62 13.92 16.73
N LYS A 229 4.59 13.59 18.03
CA LYS A 229 3.96 14.47 19.04
C LYS A 229 4.70 15.79 19.19
N GLU A 230 6.02 15.77 19.23
CA GLU A 230 6.85 16.99 19.30
C GLU A 230 6.63 17.90 18.08
N MET A 231 6.58 17.32 16.86
CA MET A 231 6.25 18.06 15.64
C MET A 231 4.85 18.66 15.70
N LEU A 232 3.85 17.90 16.13
CA LEU A 232 2.47 18.38 16.21
C LEU A 232 2.32 19.47 17.29
N GLU A 233 3.06 19.40 18.39
CA GLU A 233 3.08 20.46 19.39
C GLU A 233 3.68 21.76 18.82
N LEU A 234 4.70 21.68 17.96
CA LEU A 234 5.23 22.83 17.22
C LEU A 234 4.15 23.47 16.32
N PHE A 235 3.35 22.66 15.61
CA PHE A 235 2.20 23.15 14.84
C PHE A 235 1.13 23.79 15.72
N LYS A 236 0.83 23.20 16.88
CA LYS A 236 -0.13 23.72 17.84
C LYS A 236 0.30 25.08 18.39
N GLN A 237 1.57 25.22 18.80
CA GLN A 237 2.12 26.50 19.27
C GLN A 237 1.98 27.59 18.19
N ALA A 238 2.38 27.27 16.95
CA ALA A 238 2.31 28.22 15.85
C ALA A 238 0.86 28.62 15.47
N ARG A 239 -0.13 27.74 15.64
CA ARG A 239 -1.55 28.07 15.45
C ARG A 239 -2.09 29.00 16.54
N VAL A 240 -1.66 28.81 17.79
CA VAL A 240 -2.05 29.68 18.92
C VAL A 240 -1.51 31.08 18.70
N ASP A 241 -0.22 31.20 18.37
CA ASP A 241 0.44 32.49 18.13
C ASP A 241 -0.24 33.28 17.00
N CYS A 242 -0.66 32.60 15.92
CA CYS A 242 -1.40 33.22 14.82
C CYS A 242 -2.82 33.68 15.23
N SER A 243 -3.51 32.96 16.11
CA SER A 243 -4.89 33.25 16.49
C SER A 243 -5.01 34.43 17.45
N SER A 244 -3.96 34.72 18.23
CA SER A 244 -3.88 35.91 19.09
C SER A 244 -3.72 37.24 18.32
N GLY A 245 -3.56 37.21 16.99
CA GLY A 245 -3.33 38.39 16.15
C GLY A 245 -4.53 38.92 15.36
N ASP A 246 -5.59 38.14 15.16
CA ASP A 246 -6.73 38.51 14.30
C ASP A 246 -8.07 38.33 15.03
N SER A 247 -8.62 39.45 15.54
CA SER A 247 -9.93 39.53 16.19
C SER A 247 -11.06 39.82 15.18
N ASN A 248 -11.16 39.06 14.09
CA ASN A 248 -12.35 39.11 13.21
C ASN A 248 -12.71 37.72 12.68
N GLY A 249 -13.89 37.25 13.08
CA GLY A 249 -14.43 35.93 12.74
C GLY A 249 -14.83 35.79 11.28
N GLY A 250 -14.76 34.54 10.78
CA GLY A 250 -15.23 34.15 9.45
C GLY A 250 -14.29 33.24 8.64
N GLY A 251 -13.29 32.61 9.26
CA GLY A 251 -12.42 31.63 8.59
C GLY A 251 -13.01 30.21 8.51
N PRO A 252 -12.52 29.35 7.59
CA PRO A 252 -12.90 27.94 7.52
C PRO A 252 -12.65 27.22 8.86
N PRO A 253 -13.31 26.08 9.15
CA PRO A 253 -13.13 25.39 10.41
C PRO A 253 -11.64 25.11 10.64
N SER A 254 -11.09 25.68 11.72
CA SER A 254 -9.69 25.50 12.09
C SER A 254 -9.44 24.01 12.36
N TYR A 255 -8.39 23.47 11.75
CA TYR A 255 -7.93 22.11 12.03
C TYR A 255 -7.80 21.88 13.54
N PRO A 256 -8.25 20.73 14.09
CA PRO A 256 -8.28 20.52 15.53
C PRO A 256 -6.87 20.56 16.12
N THR A 257 -6.70 21.28 17.23
CA THR A 257 -5.42 21.45 17.92
C THR A 257 -4.97 20.20 18.68
N THR A 258 -5.94 19.36 19.06
CA THR A 258 -5.71 18.05 19.67
C THR A 258 -6.42 16.98 18.83
N PRO A 259 -5.91 15.74 18.78
CA PRO A 259 -6.57 14.68 18.02
C PRO A 259 -7.98 14.44 18.58
N PRO A 260 -9.04 14.43 17.74
CA PRO A 260 -10.38 14.11 18.21
C PRO A 260 -10.47 12.64 18.64
N PRO A 261 -11.42 12.27 19.51
CA PRO A 261 -11.64 10.87 19.84
C PRO A 261 -12.02 10.05 18.59
N PRO A 262 -11.72 8.74 18.55
CA PRO A 262 -12.14 7.87 17.46
C PRO A 262 -13.66 7.82 17.38
N GLN A 263 -14.23 8.31 16.28
CA GLN A 263 -15.65 8.33 16.00
C GLN A 263 -15.91 8.08 14.52
N PRO A 264 -17.10 7.56 14.14
CA PRO A 264 -17.49 7.43 12.75
C PRO A 264 -17.34 8.75 11.99
N PRO A 265 -16.87 8.72 10.72
CA PRO A 265 -16.73 9.92 9.93
C PRO A 265 -18.08 10.58 9.67
N MET A 266 -18.10 11.92 9.61
CA MET A 266 -19.35 12.68 9.46
C MET A 266 -20.00 12.55 8.07
N CYS A 267 -19.24 12.16 7.06
CA CYS A 267 -19.70 11.97 5.69
C CYS A 267 -18.95 10.81 5.02
N SER A 268 -19.47 10.30 3.92
CA SER A 268 -18.78 9.27 3.14
C SER A 268 -17.58 9.84 2.37
N LYS A 269 -16.69 8.97 1.89
CA LYS A 269 -15.62 9.34 0.97
C LYS A 269 -16.17 10.03 -0.29
N ARG A 270 -17.30 9.54 -0.80
CA ARG A 270 -17.94 10.05 -2.03
C ARG A 270 -18.49 11.47 -1.86
N ASP A 271 -18.84 11.86 -0.64
CA ASP A 271 -19.25 13.24 -0.32
C ASP A 271 -18.07 14.22 -0.34
N VAL A 272 -16.84 13.72 -0.11
CA VAL A 272 -15.61 14.52 -0.21
C VAL A 272 -15.14 14.62 -1.65
N TYR A 273 -15.06 13.48 -2.35
CA TYR A 273 -14.74 13.44 -3.78
C TYR A 273 -15.27 12.18 -4.45
N THR A 274 -15.76 12.32 -5.69
CA THR A 274 -16.28 11.21 -6.49
C THR A 274 -15.26 10.63 -7.47
N ASN A 275 -14.37 11.48 -8.01
CA ASN A 275 -13.35 11.08 -8.98
C ASN A 275 -11.97 11.59 -8.55
N THR A 276 -10.94 10.78 -8.76
CA THR A 276 -9.54 11.15 -8.48
C THR A 276 -9.02 12.30 -9.34
N SER A 277 -9.72 12.67 -10.43
CA SER A 277 -9.35 13.80 -11.30
C SER A 277 -9.26 15.12 -10.54
N VAL A 278 -9.99 15.29 -9.43
CA VAL A 278 -9.88 16.48 -8.56
C VAL A 278 -8.48 16.65 -7.97
N PHE A 279 -7.72 15.55 -7.85
CA PHE A 279 -6.36 15.54 -7.32
C PHE A 279 -5.29 15.54 -8.41
N GLU A 280 -5.63 15.69 -9.70
CA GLU A 280 -4.67 15.54 -10.80
C GLU A 280 -3.42 16.42 -10.64
N THR A 281 -3.60 17.70 -10.26
CA THR A 281 -2.48 18.61 -9.99
C THR A 281 -1.61 18.14 -8.82
N ILE A 282 -2.24 17.72 -7.72
CA ILE A 282 -1.54 17.25 -6.51
C ILE A 282 -0.79 15.94 -6.80
N ASP A 283 -1.43 15.02 -7.52
CA ASP A 283 -0.84 13.74 -7.90
C ASP A 283 0.36 13.94 -8.83
N GLN A 284 0.29 14.90 -9.76
CA GLN A 284 1.42 15.24 -10.64
C GLN A 284 2.60 15.74 -9.80
N VAL A 285 2.38 16.71 -8.90
CA VAL A 285 3.43 17.21 -8.00
C VAL A 285 4.08 16.06 -7.22
N ALA A 286 3.28 15.17 -6.65
CA ALA A 286 3.79 14.01 -5.92
C ALA A 286 4.64 13.07 -6.80
N ILE A 287 4.22 12.83 -8.05
CA ILE A 287 4.96 12.01 -9.03
C ILE A 287 6.29 12.70 -9.41
N SER A 288 6.28 14.01 -9.64
CA SER A 288 7.47 14.78 -9.99
C SER A 288 8.48 14.79 -8.84
N VAL A 289 8.03 15.09 -7.62
CA VAL A 289 8.87 15.09 -6.41
C VAL A 289 9.40 13.68 -6.12
N ALA A 290 8.63 12.63 -6.44
CA ALA A 290 9.10 11.25 -6.31
C ALA A 290 10.27 10.90 -7.25
N GLN A 291 10.57 11.71 -8.28
CA GLN A 291 11.76 11.53 -9.13
C GLN A 291 12.96 12.35 -8.66
N SER A 292 12.75 13.31 -7.74
CA SER A 292 13.81 14.17 -7.20
C SER A 292 14.49 13.57 -5.96
N GLU A 293 15.75 13.95 -5.73
CA GLU A 293 16.50 13.60 -4.53
C GLU A 293 16.27 14.63 -3.43
N VAL A 294 15.27 14.37 -2.57
CA VAL A 294 15.01 15.17 -1.37
C VAL A 294 15.57 14.47 -0.15
N THR A 295 16.37 15.20 0.63
CA THR A 295 17.14 14.64 1.76
C THR A 295 16.53 14.94 3.12
N THR A 296 15.54 15.83 3.20
CA THR A 296 14.88 16.21 4.47
C THR A 296 13.37 16.04 4.42
N PHE A 297 12.78 15.67 5.57
CA PHE A 297 11.33 15.54 5.70
C PHE A 297 10.64 16.90 5.58
N THR A 298 11.24 17.95 6.14
CA THR A 298 10.72 19.32 6.06
C THR A 298 10.64 19.81 4.61
N GLU A 299 11.72 19.68 3.84
CA GLU A 299 11.75 20.08 2.43
C GLU A 299 10.77 19.23 1.59
N LEU A 300 10.72 17.92 1.86
CA LEU A 300 9.82 17.01 1.16
C LEU A 300 8.36 17.44 1.33
N ILE A 301 7.91 17.62 2.58
CA ILE A 301 6.52 17.97 2.86
C ILE A 301 6.19 19.35 2.33
N ARG A 302 7.07 20.34 2.47
CA ARG A 302 6.82 21.68 1.93
C ARG A 302 6.69 21.66 0.42
N THR A 303 7.51 20.89 -0.27
CA THR A 303 7.43 20.75 -1.73
C THR A 303 6.15 20.02 -2.14
N LEU A 304 5.79 18.93 -1.46
CA LEU A 304 4.57 18.16 -1.74
C LEU A 304 3.29 18.95 -1.47
N THR A 305 3.29 19.81 -0.45
CA THR A 305 2.10 20.53 0.03
C THR A 305 2.05 21.99 -0.42
N ALA A 306 3.01 22.46 -1.22
CA ALA A 306 3.09 23.85 -1.66
C ALA A 306 1.82 24.36 -2.36
N SER A 307 1.17 23.50 -3.15
CA SER A 307 -0.07 23.80 -3.87
C SER A 307 -1.34 23.30 -3.16
N ALA A 308 -1.21 22.63 -2.01
CA ALA A 308 -2.32 22.03 -1.30
C ALA A 308 -3.11 23.09 -0.51
N ARG A 309 -4.43 23.10 -0.70
CA ARG A 309 -5.37 24.07 -0.11
C ARG A 309 -6.21 23.47 1.02
N SER A 310 -6.28 22.15 1.10
CA SER A 310 -7.01 21.42 2.15
C SER A 310 -6.13 20.36 2.81
N ASP A 311 -6.54 19.89 3.98
CA ASP A 311 -5.83 18.82 4.67
C ASP A 311 -5.95 17.48 3.93
N VAL A 312 -7.07 17.28 3.22
CA VAL A 312 -7.27 16.16 2.29
C VAL A 312 -6.20 16.19 1.18
N GLU A 313 -5.96 17.34 0.55
CA GLU A 313 -4.94 17.49 -0.49
C GLU A 313 -3.51 17.26 0.04
N LYS A 314 -3.21 17.70 1.26
CA LYS A 314 -1.91 17.41 1.90
C LYS A 314 -1.72 15.91 2.14
N ALA A 315 -2.72 15.25 2.71
CA ALA A 315 -2.70 13.81 2.94
C ALA A 315 -2.63 13.03 1.61
N ARG A 316 -3.31 13.52 0.58
CA ARG A 316 -3.27 12.99 -0.79
C ARG A 316 -1.87 13.06 -1.38
N ALA A 317 -1.20 14.21 -1.29
CA ALA A 317 0.16 14.39 -1.78
C ALA A 317 1.13 13.39 -1.13
N ILE A 318 1.04 13.23 0.19
CA ILE A 318 1.85 12.26 0.96
C ILE A 318 1.54 10.83 0.51
N TYR A 319 0.25 10.45 0.49
CA TYR A 319 -0.18 9.12 0.07
C TYR A 319 0.28 8.79 -1.35
N ARG A 320 0.14 9.73 -2.29
CA ARG A 320 0.55 9.54 -3.67
C ARG A 320 2.07 9.42 -3.79
N TRP A 321 2.82 10.28 -3.09
CA TRP A 321 4.28 10.22 -3.09
C TRP A 321 4.79 8.86 -2.59
N ILE A 322 4.23 8.33 -1.48
CA ILE A 322 4.59 7.00 -0.98
C ILE A 322 4.21 5.92 -2.00
N THR A 323 2.97 5.94 -2.48
CA THR A 323 2.48 4.86 -3.32
C THR A 323 3.25 4.76 -4.62
N VAL A 324 3.58 5.88 -5.30
CA VAL A 324 4.32 5.91 -6.58
C VAL A 324 5.70 5.25 -6.50
N LYS A 325 6.31 5.21 -5.31
CA LYS A 325 7.64 4.62 -5.12
C LYS A 325 7.59 3.09 -5.22
N ASN A 326 8.02 2.56 -6.36
CA ASN A 326 8.06 1.11 -6.57
C ASN A 326 9.31 0.47 -5.92
N LEU A 327 9.18 0.02 -4.68
CA LEU A 327 10.28 -0.59 -3.92
C LEU A 327 10.85 -1.87 -4.55
N ASN A 328 10.07 -2.59 -5.37
CA ASN A 328 10.58 -3.79 -6.05
C ASN A 328 11.59 -3.45 -7.14
N VAL A 329 11.40 -2.32 -7.83
CA VAL A 329 12.29 -1.85 -8.90
C VAL A 329 13.42 -0.99 -8.34
N MET A 330 13.15 -0.18 -7.32
CA MET A 330 14.12 0.77 -6.77
C MET A 330 15.36 0.08 -6.24
N GLN A 331 16.53 0.49 -6.72
CA GLN A 331 17.80 0.16 -6.13
C GLN A 331 18.19 1.28 -5.18
N PHE A 332 18.69 0.92 -4.01
CA PHE A 332 19.14 1.86 -3.01
C PHE A 332 20.63 1.69 -2.84
N ASP A 333 21.36 2.80 -2.82
CA ASP A 333 22.80 2.78 -2.58
C ASP A 333 23.11 2.27 -1.17
N SER A 334 24.26 1.61 -1.01
CA SER A 334 24.71 1.09 0.28
C SER A 334 24.91 2.19 1.32
N ASP A 335 25.36 3.36 0.85
CA ASP A 335 25.80 4.51 1.65
C ASP A 335 24.68 5.52 1.89
N LEU A 336 23.44 5.17 1.52
CA LEU A 336 22.26 6.01 1.73
C LEU A 336 21.99 6.19 3.22
N ASP A 337 21.93 7.45 3.66
CA ASP A 337 21.56 7.83 5.02
C ASP A 337 20.13 7.34 5.35
N SER A 338 20.03 6.50 6.39
CA SER A 338 18.79 5.90 6.89
C SER A 338 17.76 6.94 7.34
N ASN A 339 18.22 8.13 7.73
CA ASN A 339 17.38 9.20 8.27
C ASN A 339 16.74 10.07 7.19
N THR A 340 16.99 9.77 5.91
CA THR A 340 16.35 10.44 4.79
C THR A 340 15.01 9.77 4.44
N PRO A 341 14.08 10.46 3.75
CA PRO A 341 12.89 9.82 3.22
C PRO A 341 13.20 8.60 2.34
N MET A 342 14.32 8.62 1.59
CA MET A 342 14.78 7.47 0.80
C MET A 342 15.35 6.36 1.69
N GLY A 343 16.01 6.72 2.79
CA GLY A 343 16.49 5.80 3.84
C GLY A 343 15.36 4.99 4.46
N LEU A 344 14.23 5.64 4.76
CA LEU A 344 13.04 4.94 5.26
C LEU A 344 12.41 4.04 4.20
N LEU A 345 12.33 4.46 2.94
CA LEU A 345 11.85 3.60 1.84
C LEU A 345 12.75 2.38 1.64
N ARG A 346 14.08 2.55 1.75
CA ARG A 346 15.05 1.46 1.80
C ARG A 346 14.76 0.53 2.98
N GLY A 347 14.50 1.10 4.15
CA GLY A 347 14.11 0.36 5.34
C GLY A 347 12.84 -0.47 5.14
N ILE A 348 11.84 0.05 4.43
CA ILE A 348 10.60 -0.68 4.10
C ILE A 348 10.93 -1.85 3.16
N LYS A 349 11.76 -1.63 2.14
CA LYS A 349 12.18 -2.70 1.20
C LYS A 349 12.84 -3.87 1.91
N TYR A 350 13.71 -3.60 2.89
CA TYR A 350 14.41 -4.63 3.65
C TYR A 350 13.69 -5.03 4.96
N GLY A 351 12.52 -4.46 5.21
CA GLY A 351 11.63 -4.79 6.32
C GLY A 351 12.12 -4.36 7.70
N THR A 352 12.97 -3.33 7.80
CA THR A 352 13.28 -2.65 9.07
C THR A 352 12.25 -1.57 9.40
N GLU A 353 11.69 -0.93 8.37
CA GLU A 353 10.65 0.09 8.49
C GLU A 353 9.31 -0.39 7.91
N SER A 354 8.25 0.39 8.11
CA SER A 354 6.94 0.10 7.56
C SER A 354 6.28 1.31 6.90
N TYR A 355 5.39 1.05 5.95
CA TYR A 355 4.63 2.09 5.26
C TYR A 355 3.81 2.97 6.22
N HIS A 356 3.25 2.38 7.28
CA HIS A 356 2.40 3.10 8.22
C HIS A 356 3.18 4.01 9.17
N VAL A 357 4.43 3.65 9.50
CA VAL A 357 5.35 4.51 10.26
C VAL A 357 5.79 5.69 9.39
N LEU A 358 6.17 5.44 8.13
CA LEU A 358 6.52 6.50 7.18
C LEU A 358 5.36 7.48 6.96
N PHE A 359 4.15 6.97 6.70
CA PHE A 359 2.98 7.83 6.49
C PHE A 359 2.67 8.68 7.73
N LYS A 360 2.73 8.11 8.93
CA LYS A 360 2.55 8.87 10.19
C LYS A 360 3.61 9.95 10.37
N ARG A 361 4.88 9.63 10.11
CA ARG A 361 6.00 10.61 10.18
C ARG A 361 5.76 11.75 9.19
N LEU A 362 5.40 11.46 7.94
CA LEU A 362 5.12 12.49 6.94
C LEU A 362 3.89 13.35 7.30
N CYS A 363 2.85 12.75 7.88
CA CYS A 363 1.67 13.47 8.36
C CYS A 363 2.02 14.47 9.48
N SER A 364 2.89 14.10 10.43
CA SER A 364 3.28 15.01 11.52
C SER A 364 4.04 16.24 11.01
N TYR A 365 4.87 16.07 9.98
CA TYR A 365 5.55 17.18 9.30
C TYR A 365 4.59 18.06 8.48
N ALA A 366 3.42 17.56 8.09
CA ALA A 366 2.35 18.34 7.47
C ALA A 366 1.36 18.95 8.47
N GLY A 367 1.56 18.72 9.78
CA GLY A 367 0.68 19.19 10.84
C GLY A 367 -0.64 18.41 10.94
N LEU A 368 -0.67 17.18 10.42
CA LEU A 368 -1.83 16.29 10.42
C LEU A 368 -1.73 15.23 11.52
N HIS A 369 -2.77 15.11 12.34
CA HIS A 369 -2.94 14.03 13.30
C HIS A 369 -3.11 12.70 12.56
N CYS A 370 -2.18 11.78 12.82
CA CYS A 370 -2.20 10.43 12.26
C CYS A 370 -1.89 9.40 13.36
N VAL A 371 -2.70 8.35 13.41
CA VAL A 371 -2.52 7.23 14.33
C VAL A 371 -2.15 5.97 13.56
N VAL A 372 -1.52 5.03 14.25
CA VAL A 372 -1.18 3.70 13.74
C VAL A 372 -2.13 2.71 14.43
N ILE A 373 -2.92 1.99 13.63
CA ILE A 373 -3.92 1.04 14.11
C ILE A 373 -3.41 -0.37 13.86
N LYS A 374 -3.38 -1.18 14.91
CA LYS A 374 -3.00 -2.60 14.86
C LYS A 374 -4.26 -3.46 14.85
N GLY A 375 -4.23 -4.56 14.11
CA GLY A 375 -5.36 -5.49 14.05
C GLY A 375 -5.10 -6.69 13.18
N PHE A 376 -6.17 -7.25 12.62
CA PHE A 376 -6.15 -8.37 11.69
C PHE A 376 -6.59 -7.94 10.30
N SER A 377 -6.16 -8.66 9.27
CA SER A 377 -6.63 -8.42 7.91
C SER A 377 -6.77 -9.70 7.11
N LYS A 378 -7.71 -9.72 6.15
CA LYS A 378 -7.90 -10.82 5.19
C LYS A 378 -6.85 -10.74 4.06
N SER A 379 -5.57 -10.81 4.45
CA SER A 379 -4.40 -10.61 3.58
C SER A 379 -4.10 -11.85 2.72
N ALA A 380 -2.93 -11.87 2.06
CA ALA A 380 -2.54 -12.99 1.21
C ALA A 380 -2.50 -14.30 2.02
N GLY A 381 -3.12 -15.35 1.49
CA GLY A 381 -3.25 -16.66 2.15
C GLY A 381 -4.50 -16.84 3.01
N TYR A 382 -5.26 -15.77 3.31
CA TYR A 382 -6.57 -15.92 3.95
C TYR A 382 -7.58 -16.58 3.01
N GLN A 383 -8.40 -17.48 3.54
CA GLN A 383 -9.52 -18.10 2.84
C GLN A 383 -10.82 -17.90 3.64
N PRO A 384 -11.99 -17.79 2.96
CA PRO A 384 -13.29 -17.60 3.61
C PRO A 384 -13.58 -18.65 4.70
N GLY A 385 -13.86 -18.19 5.92
CA GLY A 385 -14.13 -19.05 7.08
C GLY A 385 -12.90 -19.42 7.91
N PHE A 386 -11.71 -18.92 7.57
CA PHE A 386 -10.56 -18.99 8.48
C PHE A 386 -10.78 -18.10 9.71
N ARG A 387 -10.33 -18.62 10.86
CA ARG A 387 -10.29 -17.90 12.13
C ARG A 387 -8.96 -17.19 12.35
N PHE A 388 -9.00 -16.13 13.14
CA PHE A 388 -7.83 -15.36 13.56
C PHE A 388 -7.32 -15.83 14.92
N ASP A 389 -6.92 -17.09 15.00
CA ASP A 389 -6.46 -17.72 16.25
C ASP A 389 -4.98 -17.45 16.57
N ASP A 390 -4.23 -16.87 15.64
CA ASP A 390 -2.79 -16.63 15.76
C ASP A 390 -2.33 -15.33 15.07
N ASN A 391 -1.01 -15.10 15.04
CA ASN A 391 -0.42 -13.88 14.52
C ASN A 391 -0.24 -13.85 12.98
N ARG A 392 -0.63 -14.90 12.23
CA ARG A 392 -0.37 -14.99 10.77
C ARG A 392 -0.97 -13.85 9.96
N PHE A 393 -2.09 -13.32 10.41
CA PHE A 393 -2.83 -12.27 9.72
C PHE A 393 -2.83 -10.93 10.45
N ARG A 394 -1.93 -10.76 11.44
CA ARG A 394 -1.73 -9.45 12.08
C ARG A 394 -1.23 -8.45 11.06
N ASN A 395 -1.78 -7.25 11.16
CA ASN A 395 -1.49 -6.18 10.21
C ASN A 395 -1.69 -4.81 10.86
N THR A 396 -1.19 -3.78 10.20
CA THR A 396 -1.16 -2.42 10.71
C THR A 396 -1.43 -1.43 9.58
N TRP A 397 -2.23 -0.40 9.86
CA TRP A 397 -2.60 0.67 8.94
C TRP A 397 -2.67 2.01 9.68
N ASN A 398 -3.08 3.07 8.99
CA ASN A 398 -3.25 4.40 9.58
C ASN A 398 -4.71 4.85 9.58
N ALA A 399 -5.04 5.70 10.55
CA ALA A 399 -6.11 6.66 10.39
C ALA A 399 -5.52 8.07 10.50
N VAL A 400 -6.02 9.00 9.68
CA VAL A 400 -5.61 10.39 9.65
C VAL A 400 -6.84 11.28 9.82
N CYS A 401 -6.72 12.33 10.63
CA CYS A 401 -7.81 13.28 10.84
C CYS A 401 -7.81 14.30 9.69
N LEU A 402 -8.88 14.29 8.88
CA LEU A 402 -9.10 15.15 7.72
C LEU A 402 -10.49 15.78 7.83
N ASP A 403 -10.57 17.11 7.68
CA ASP A 403 -11.82 17.88 7.79
C ASP A 403 -12.64 17.53 9.06
N GLY A 404 -11.94 17.36 10.18
CA GLY A 404 -12.54 17.08 11.49
C GLY A 404 -12.96 15.63 11.73
N SER A 405 -12.72 14.70 10.80
CA SER A 405 -13.07 13.28 10.92
C SER A 405 -11.87 12.35 10.71
N TRP A 406 -11.87 11.20 11.39
CA TRP A 406 -10.87 10.15 11.16
C TRP A 406 -11.15 9.39 9.85
N ARG A 407 -10.11 9.21 9.03
CA ARG A 407 -10.18 8.53 7.73
C ARG A 407 -9.09 7.46 7.62
N PHE A 408 -9.46 6.26 7.17
CA PHE A 408 -8.49 5.18 6.99
C PHE A 408 -7.57 5.43 5.80
N VAL A 409 -6.29 5.12 5.97
CA VAL A 409 -5.29 5.11 4.90
C VAL A 409 -4.44 3.86 5.03
N GLN A 410 -4.31 3.10 3.93
CA GLN A 410 -3.47 1.91 3.88
C GLN A 410 -2.50 1.96 2.69
N CYS A 411 -1.35 2.59 2.91
CA CYS A 411 -0.32 2.80 1.89
C CYS A 411 0.20 1.49 1.27
N ASN A 412 0.34 0.41 2.04
CA ASN A 412 0.87 -0.85 1.51
C ASN A 412 -0.10 -1.53 0.52
N TRP A 413 -1.41 -1.37 0.72
CA TRP A 413 -2.42 -1.88 -0.21
C TRP A 413 -2.66 -0.89 -1.36
N GLY A 414 -2.49 0.41 -1.12
CA GLY A 414 -2.54 1.44 -2.16
C GLY A 414 -1.41 1.37 -3.18
N ALA A 415 -0.21 0.99 -2.72
CA ALA A 415 0.99 0.81 -3.55
C ALA A 415 1.02 -0.56 -4.27
N ARG A 416 -0.05 -1.34 -4.17
CA ARG A 416 -0.03 -2.78 -4.40
C ARG A 416 0.30 -3.16 -5.85
N HIS A 417 1.20 -4.14 -5.93
CA HIS A 417 1.47 -4.94 -7.12
C HIS A 417 0.29 -5.89 -7.37
N LEU A 418 -0.32 -5.83 -8.54
CA LEU A 418 -1.15 -6.96 -8.98
C LEU A 418 -0.20 -8.11 -9.29
N VAL A 419 0.02 -8.96 -8.29
CA VAL A 419 0.50 -10.31 -8.52
C VAL A 419 -0.57 -10.96 -9.39
N ASN A 420 -0.29 -11.14 -10.68
CA ASN A 420 -1.07 -12.09 -11.46
C ASN A 420 -1.05 -13.38 -10.64
N ALA A 421 -2.22 -13.88 -10.24
CA ALA A 421 -2.29 -15.16 -9.57
C ALA A 421 -1.49 -16.15 -10.43
N LYS A 422 -0.46 -16.76 -9.84
CA LYS A 422 0.42 -17.73 -10.50
C LYS A 422 -0.45 -18.65 -11.37
N GLU A 423 -0.31 -18.55 -12.68
CA GLU A 423 -0.63 -19.67 -13.56
C GLU A 423 0.28 -20.83 -13.14
N GLY A 424 -0.34 -21.90 -12.67
CA GLY A 424 0.35 -23.12 -12.34
C GLY A 424 0.97 -23.72 -13.61
N SER A 425 2.30 -23.93 -13.52
CA SER A 425 3.12 -24.87 -14.28
C SER A 425 3.98 -24.33 -15.44
N ARG A 426 5.29 -24.60 -15.25
CA ARG A 426 6.40 -24.76 -16.20
C ARG A 426 7.18 -23.51 -16.69
N SER A 427 8.23 -23.24 -15.91
CA SER A 427 9.63 -23.15 -16.38
C SER A 427 9.85 -22.41 -17.71
N THR A 428 9.75 -21.09 -17.69
CA THR A 428 10.62 -20.20 -18.48
C THR A 428 10.77 -18.86 -17.74
N PRO A 429 12.00 -18.34 -17.55
CA PRO A 429 12.21 -17.00 -16.99
C PRO A 429 12.02 -15.98 -18.11
N LYS A 430 10.77 -15.63 -18.42
CA LYS A 430 10.45 -14.42 -19.19
C LYS A 430 9.65 -13.50 -18.28
N GLY A 431 10.21 -12.32 -18.05
CA GLY A 431 9.84 -11.34 -17.03
C GLY A 431 8.37 -11.33 -16.63
N ASP A 432 8.11 -11.72 -15.38
CA ASP A 432 6.87 -11.44 -14.69
C ASP A 432 6.63 -9.93 -14.77
N SER A 433 5.69 -9.52 -15.63
CA SER A 433 5.25 -8.13 -15.71
C SER A 433 4.39 -7.85 -14.48
N LEU A 434 5.04 -7.64 -13.34
CA LEU A 434 4.47 -7.01 -12.15
C LEU A 434 4.03 -5.61 -12.56
N ARG A 435 2.78 -5.47 -13.00
CA ARG A 435 2.21 -4.15 -13.29
C ARG A 435 1.90 -3.47 -11.96
N TYR A 436 2.61 -2.37 -11.75
CA TYR A 436 2.33 -1.42 -10.69
C TYR A 436 1.00 -0.72 -11.04
N GLU A 437 -0.06 -0.99 -10.29
CA GLU A 437 -1.36 -0.33 -10.45
C GLU A 437 -1.76 0.24 -9.09
N TYR A 438 -1.77 1.56 -9.03
CA TYR A 438 -2.21 2.31 -7.87
C TYR A 438 -3.69 2.03 -7.56
N ASP A 439 -4.02 1.84 -6.28
CA ASP A 439 -5.38 1.63 -5.82
C ASP A 439 -5.86 2.74 -4.87
N ASP A 440 -6.72 3.62 -5.38
CA ASP A 440 -7.31 4.73 -4.62
C ASP A 440 -8.25 4.27 -3.50
N HIS A 441 -8.79 3.04 -3.57
CA HIS A 441 -9.74 2.54 -2.57
C HIS A 441 -9.17 2.66 -1.15
N TYR A 442 -7.85 2.47 -0.98
CA TYR A 442 -7.15 2.51 0.31
C TYR A 442 -6.74 3.91 0.79
N PHE A 443 -7.23 4.98 0.14
CA PHE A 443 -7.17 6.35 0.63
C PHE A 443 -8.56 6.82 1.03
N MET A 444 -8.71 7.23 2.29
CA MET A 444 -9.99 7.64 2.88
C MET A 444 -11.10 6.60 2.75
N THR A 445 -10.77 5.30 2.85
CA THR A 445 -11.78 4.22 2.75
C THR A 445 -12.84 4.39 3.83
N ASP A 446 -14.12 4.28 3.44
CA ASP A 446 -15.22 4.35 4.39
C ASP A 446 -15.20 3.12 5.33
N PRO A 447 -15.49 3.28 6.64
CA PRO A 447 -15.43 2.20 7.61
C PRO A 447 -16.26 0.97 7.24
N GLU A 448 -17.42 1.17 6.63
CA GLU A 448 -18.34 0.13 6.18
C GLU A 448 -17.76 -0.74 5.05
N GLU A 449 -16.88 -0.17 4.22
CA GLU A 449 -16.14 -0.91 3.20
C GLU A 449 -14.85 -1.52 3.79
N PHE A 450 -14.13 -0.74 4.60
CA PHE A 450 -12.82 -1.11 5.15
C PHE A 450 -12.89 -2.33 6.07
N ILE A 451 -13.98 -2.45 6.86
CA ILE A 451 -14.19 -3.56 7.81
C ILE A 451 -14.26 -4.93 7.14
N TYR A 452 -14.56 -5.01 5.85
CA TYR A 452 -14.56 -6.30 5.14
C TYR A 452 -13.16 -6.91 5.02
N GLU A 453 -12.12 -6.07 4.96
CA GLU A 453 -10.73 -6.51 4.80
C GLU A 453 -9.90 -6.35 6.08
N PHE A 454 -10.20 -5.39 6.95
CA PHE A 454 -9.39 -5.03 8.12
C PHE A 454 -10.21 -4.93 9.40
N PHE A 455 -9.78 -5.63 10.45
CA PHE A 455 -10.39 -5.62 11.77
C PHE A 455 -9.44 -5.02 12.81
N PRO A 456 -9.67 -3.78 13.27
CA PRO A 456 -8.92 -3.17 14.37
C PRO A 456 -8.99 -3.99 15.65
N GLN A 457 -7.87 -4.10 16.37
CA GLN A 457 -7.83 -4.76 17.68
C GLN A 457 -8.63 -3.97 18.73
N GLU A 458 -8.60 -2.65 18.65
CA GLU A 458 -9.35 -1.74 19.53
C GLU A 458 -10.68 -1.37 18.88
N SER A 459 -11.79 -1.66 19.56
CA SER A 459 -13.14 -1.56 18.96
C SER A 459 -13.54 -0.15 18.49
N GLU A 460 -13.04 0.89 19.16
CA GLU A 460 -13.29 2.29 18.81
C GLU A 460 -12.68 2.67 17.45
N TRP A 461 -11.57 2.04 17.08
CA TRP A 461 -10.89 2.25 15.81
C TRP A 461 -11.54 1.53 14.63
N GLN A 462 -12.67 0.87 14.84
CA GLN A 462 -13.52 0.42 13.73
C GLN A 462 -14.19 1.61 13.04
N LEU A 463 -14.39 2.73 13.75
CA LEU A 463 -15.08 3.92 13.25
C LEU A 463 -16.48 3.61 12.68
N LEU A 464 -17.07 2.48 13.10
CA LEU A 464 -18.43 2.08 12.74
C LEU A 464 -19.40 2.63 13.78
N PRO A 465 -20.61 3.08 13.38
CA PRO A 465 -21.66 3.43 14.33
C PRO A 465 -22.02 2.28 15.28
N ARG A 466 -21.88 1.04 14.79
CA ARG A 466 -22.05 -0.19 15.56
C ARG A 466 -20.86 -1.12 15.32
N PRO A 467 -19.86 -1.11 16.21
CA PRO A 467 -18.71 -2.00 16.09
C PRO A 467 -19.12 -3.47 16.08
N ILE A 468 -18.40 -4.28 15.31
CA ILE A 468 -18.60 -5.72 15.22
C ILE A 468 -17.55 -6.47 16.03
N THR A 469 -17.89 -7.70 16.42
CA THR A 469 -16.96 -8.63 17.08
C THR A 469 -16.04 -9.31 16.07
N LEU A 470 -14.92 -9.88 16.55
CA LEU A 470 -14.00 -10.65 15.70
C LEU A 470 -14.72 -11.82 14.99
N ARG A 471 -15.64 -12.51 15.68
CA ARG A 471 -16.44 -13.59 15.08
C ARG A 471 -17.33 -13.11 13.94
N GLN A 472 -17.92 -11.92 14.07
CA GLN A 472 -18.71 -11.33 12.99
C GLN A 472 -17.80 -10.97 11.80
N PHE A 473 -16.62 -10.39 12.04
CA PHE A 473 -15.64 -10.11 10.98
C PHE A 473 -15.20 -11.38 10.23
N GLU A 474 -14.94 -12.48 10.95
CA GLU A 474 -14.63 -13.79 10.37
C GLU A 474 -15.77 -14.33 9.48
N SER A 475 -17.01 -14.02 9.84
CA SER A 475 -18.19 -14.40 9.07
C SER A 475 -18.47 -13.50 7.86
N LEU A 476 -17.88 -12.30 7.79
CA LEU A 476 -18.09 -11.40 6.65
C LEU A 476 -17.51 -11.99 5.36
N PRO A 477 -18.21 -11.87 4.21
CA PRO A 477 -17.70 -12.25 2.91
C PRO A 477 -16.29 -11.73 2.65
N PHE A 478 -15.49 -12.53 1.94
CA PHE A 478 -14.20 -12.06 1.48
C PHE A 478 -14.41 -11.22 0.23
N VAL A 479 -14.21 -9.90 0.34
CA VAL A 479 -14.26 -8.97 -0.80
C VAL A 479 -12.92 -8.26 -0.96
N ARG A 480 -12.72 -7.68 -2.14
CA ARG A 480 -11.55 -6.86 -2.48
C ARG A 480 -11.98 -5.44 -2.82
N SER A 481 -11.04 -4.49 -2.76
CA SER A 481 -11.22 -3.12 -3.27
C SER A 481 -12.01 -2.99 -4.60
N LEU A 482 -11.81 -3.90 -5.55
CA LEU A 482 -12.53 -3.89 -6.84
C LEU A 482 -14.03 -4.13 -6.73
N PHE A 483 -14.48 -4.86 -5.70
CA PHE A 483 -15.90 -5.05 -5.42
C PHE A 483 -16.59 -3.70 -5.23
N PHE A 484 -16.02 -2.86 -4.36
CA PHE A 484 -16.52 -1.51 -4.09
C PHE A 484 -16.31 -0.55 -5.26
N ARG A 485 -15.16 -0.64 -5.95
CA ARG A 485 -14.87 0.20 -7.13
C ARG A 485 -15.86 -0.02 -8.27
N TYR A 486 -16.33 -1.25 -8.47
CA TYR A 486 -17.38 -1.55 -9.45
C TYR A 486 -18.80 -1.29 -8.93
N GLY A 487 -18.95 -0.72 -7.73
CA GLY A 487 -20.26 -0.42 -7.14
C GLY A 487 -21.07 -1.66 -6.82
N LEU A 488 -20.42 -2.80 -6.57
CA LEU A 488 -21.08 -4.05 -6.25
C LEU A 488 -21.58 -4.05 -4.80
N SER A 489 -22.69 -4.74 -4.58
CA SER A 489 -23.21 -5.01 -3.24
C SER A 489 -23.85 -6.39 -3.20
N PHE A 490 -24.00 -6.96 -2.01
CA PHE A 490 -24.71 -8.24 -1.87
C PHE A 490 -26.21 -8.00 -1.79
N THR A 491 -26.99 -8.84 -2.48
CA THR A 491 -28.46 -8.78 -2.41
C THR A 491 -28.97 -9.12 -1.01
N ASP A 492 -28.27 -10.03 -0.31
CA ASP A 492 -28.51 -10.38 1.09
C ASP A 492 -27.46 -9.67 1.99
N PRO A 493 -27.87 -8.69 2.83
CA PRO A 493 -26.96 -8.03 3.76
C PRO A 493 -26.38 -8.96 4.84
N LEU A 494 -27.01 -10.12 5.07
CA LEU A 494 -26.58 -11.11 6.06
C LEU A 494 -25.74 -12.24 5.45
N LEU A 495 -25.42 -12.15 4.16
CA LEU A 495 -24.61 -13.16 3.47
C LEU A 495 -23.27 -13.35 4.19
N GLN A 496 -22.95 -14.61 4.49
CA GLN A 496 -21.73 -14.98 5.20
C GLN A 496 -20.65 -15.50 4.24
N ALA A 497 -19.39 -15.48 4.70
CA ALA A 497 -18.23 -16.04 4.01
C ALA A 497 -18.38 -17.54 3.71
N VAL A 498 -19.08 -18.26 4.58
CA VAL A 498 -19.41 -19.68 4.44
C VAL A 498 -20.88 -19.80 4.07
N VAL A 499 -21.15 -20.23 2.85
CA VAL A 499 -22.51 -20.37 2.32
C VAL A 499 -22.91 -21.84 2.40
N GLN A 500 -24.00 -22.11 3.11
CA GLN A 500 -24.56 -23.45 3.25
C GLN A 500 -25.44 -23.77 2.04
N ALA A 501 -25.26 -24.97 1.49
CA ALA A 501 -26.15 -25.50 0.48
C ALA A 501 -27.51 -25.84 1.11
N ASP A 502 -28.57 -25.58 0.37
CA ASP A 502 -29.94 -25.94 0.75
C ASP A 502 -30.18 -27.46 0.67
N LYS A 503 -31.41 -27.90 0.96
CA LYS A 503 -31.82 -29.32 0.89
C LYS A 503 -31.68 -29.94 -0.50
N SER A 504 -31.63 -29.10 -1.55
CA SER A 504 -31.39 -29.52 -2.92
C SER A 504 -29.89 -29.68 -3.23
N GLY A 505 -28.99 -29.38 -2.30
CA GLY A 505 -27.55 -29.39 -2.52
C GLY A 505 -27.06 -28.17 -3.32
N ALA A 506 -27.85 -27.10 -3.40
CA ALA A 506 -27.48 -25.88 -4.10
C ALA A 506 -27.18 -24.73 -3.12
N ALA A 507 -26.12 -23.96 -3.41
CA ALA A 507 -25.79 -22.72 -2.70
C ALA A 507 -25.84 -21.55 -3.70
N THR A 508 -26.46 -20.43 -3.31
CA THR A 508 -26.63 -19.28 -4.20
C THR A 508 -25.93 -18.05 -3.63
N VAL A 509 -25.14 -17.39 -4.47
CA VAL A 509 -24.53 -16.09 -4.19
C VAL A 509 -25.04 -15.09 -5.21
N SER A 510 -25.67 -14.02 -4.74
CA SER A 510 -26.23 -12.95 -5.59
C SER A 510 -25.52 -11.63 -5.31
N ILE A 511 -25.09 -10.96 -6.38
CA ILE A 511 -24.35 -9.70 -6.34
C ILE A 511 -25.11 -8.67 -7.16
N ASN A 512 -25.59 -7.61 -6.52
CA ASN A 512 -26.23 -6.48 -7.17
C ASN A 512 -25.17 -5.60 -7.87
N MET A 513 -25.52 -5.11 -9.05
CA MET A 513 -24.72 -4.20 -9.86
C MET A 513 -25.38 -2.82 -9.92
N CYS A 514 -24.60 -1.76 -9.95
CA CYS A 514 -25.14 -0.43 -10.26
C CYS A 514 -25.48 -0.30 -11.75
N ASN A 515 -26.38 0.62 -12.11
CA ASN A 515 -26.82 0.84 -13.50
C ASN A 515 -25.66 1.03 -14.50
N GLU A 516 -24.59 1.72 -14.09
CA GLU A 516 -23.40 1.95 -14.92
C GLU A 516 -22.59 0.66 -15.16
N ALA A 517 -22.56 -0.24 -14.18
CA ALA A 517 -21.87 -1.52 -14.26
C ALA A 517 -22.65 -2.52 -15.13
N LEU A 518 -23.99 -2.41 -15.21
CA LEU A 518 -24.82 -3.34 -15.97
C LEU A 518 -24.36 -3.47 -17.42
N ASP A 519 -23.97 -2.38 -18.07
CA ASP A 519 -23.68 -2.35 -19.51
C ASP A 519 -22.27 -2.83 -19.90
N SER A 520 -21.33 -2.83 -18.96
CA SER A 520 -19.90 -3.09 -19.26
C SER A 520 -19.27 -4.20 -18.41
N LEU A 521 -19.84 -4.52 -17.26
CA LEU A 521 -19.23 -5.45 -16.33
C LEU A 521 -19.52 -6.90 -16.73
N ILE A 522 -18.46 -7.67 -16.88
CA ILE A 522 -18.54 -9.11 -17.11
C ILE A 522 -17.90 -9.86 -15.96
N PHE A 523 -18.45 -11.03 -15.66
CA PHE A 523 -17.98 -11.88 -14.57
C PHE A 523 -17.38 -13.18 -15.10
N HIS A 524 -16.39 -13.65 -14.35
CA HIS A 524 -15.83 -14.98 -14.46
C HIS A 524 -15.77 -15.60 -13.07
N TYR A 525 -15.76 -16.92 -12.97
CA TYR A 525 -15.61 -17.61 -11.70
C TYR A 525 -14.70 -18.82 -11.83
N ASN A 526 -14.09 -19.17 -10.71
CA ASN A 526 -13.39 -20.43 -10.52
C ASN A 526 -14.02 -21.18 -9.35
N LEU A 527 -14.22 -22.49 -9.54
CA LEU A 527 -14.66 -23.41 -8.50
C LEU A 527 -13.61 -24.50 -8.35
N LYS A 528 -13.17 -24.72 -7.12
CA LYS A 528 -12.24 -25.80 -6.75
C LYS A 528 -12.59 -26.39 -5.39
N PHE A 529 -12.04 -27.54 -5.05
CA PHE A 529 -12.14 -28.04 -3.67
C PHE A 529 -11.45 -27.08 -2.69
N TYR A 530 -11.99 -26.95 -1.48
CA TYR A 530 -11.46 -26.00 -0.49
C TYR A 530 -10.09 -26.45 0.05
N ASP A 531 -9.91 -27.75 0.24
CA ASP A 531 -8.71 -28.34 0.86
C ASP A 531 -7.53 -28.55 -0.12
N GLY A 532 -7.70 -28.20 -1.39
CA GLY A 532 -6.70 -28.43 -2.43
C GLY A 532 -6.87 -27.51 -3.64
N ASP A 533 -6.05 -27.73 -4.67
CA ASP A 533 -6.16 -27.00 -5.94
C ASP A 533 -6.92 -27.78 -7.02
N ASP A 534 -7.48 -28.93 -6.66
CA ASP A 534 -8.26 -29.78 -7.56
C ASP A 534 -9.54 -29.07 -8.03
N SER A 535 -9.66 -28.91 -9.35
CA SER A 535 -10.82 -28.30 -10.02
C SER A 535 -11.67 -29.30 -10.80
N GLU A 536 -11.46 -30.60 -10.58
CA GLU A 536 -12.12 -31.67 -11.32
C GLU A 536 -12.65 -32.75 -10.36
N LEU A 537 -13.77 -33.35 -10.75
CA LEU A 537 -14.38 -34.49 -10.05
C LEU A 537 -14.84 -35.52 -11.09
N ASN A 538 -14.31 -36.75 -10.99
CA ASN A 538 -14.66 -37.86 -11.88
C ASN A 538 -14.51 -37.51 -13.38
N GLY A 539 -13.46 -36.76 -13.74
CA GLY A 539 -13.20 -36.31 -15.11
C GLY A 539 -14.05 -35.12 -15.58
N TYR A 540 -14.94 -34.58 -14.74
CA TYR A 540 -15.71 -33.38 -15.04
C TYR A 540 -15.10 -32.16 -14.34
N SER A 541 -15.01 -31.05 -15.07
CA SER A 541 -14.64 -29.76 -14.47
C SER A 541 -15.70 -29.30 -13.47
N LEU A 542 -15.27 -28.84 -12.30
CA LEU A 542 -16.14 -28.27 -11.27
C LEU A 542 -16.89 -27.01 -11.76
N LYS A 543 -16.38 -26.32 -12.80
CA LYS A 543 -17.08 -25.18 -13.42
C LYS A 543 -18.46 -25.57 -13.97
N ARG A 544 -18.63 -26.83 -14.38
CA ARG A 544 -19.90 -27.35 -14.90
C ARG A 544 -20.98 -27.51 -13.82
N PHE A 545 -20.65 -27.29 -12.56
CA PHE A 545 -21.59 -27.33 -11.45
C PHE A 545 -22.02 -25.93 -11.00
N VAL A 546 -21.68 -24.88 -11.76
CA VAL A 546 -22.10 -23.50 -11.45
C VAL A 546 -22.94 -22.96 -12.59
N MET A 547 -24.15 -22.53 -12.24
CA MET A 547 -24.98 -21.73 -13.11
C MET A 547 -24.79 -20.25 -12.76
N GLN A 548 -24.03 -19.55 -13.60
CA GLN A 548 -23.93 -18.09 -13.57
C GLN A 548 -25.02 -17.51 -14.47
N SER A 549 -25.91 -16.69 -13.95
CA SER A 549 -26.93 -15.95 -14.71
C SER A 549 -27.04 -14.51 -14.24
N VAL A 550 -27.76 -13.69 -15.00
CA VAL A 550 -28.12 -12.32 -14.60
C VAL A 550 -29.64 -12.27 -14.50
N VAL A 551 -30.15 -11.84 -13.36
CA VAL A 551 -31.60 -11.70 -13.09
C VAL A 551 -31.83 -10.27 -12.61
N GLY A 552 -32.52 -9.47 -13.42
CA GLY A 552 -32.65 -8.03 -13.17
C GLY A 552 -31.29 -7.34 -13.17
N ASP A 553 -30.95 -6.69 -12.07
CA ASP A 553 -29.67 -6.02 -11.82
C ASP A 553 -28.67 -6.85 -11.01
N ALA A 554 -28.96 -8.14 -10.79
CA ALA A 554 -28.13 -9.03 -9.98
C ALA A 554 -27.45 -10.13 -10.80
N ALA A 555 -26.14 -10.30 -10.59
CA ALA A 555 -25.39 -11.46 -11.05
C ALA A 555 -25.53 -12.60 -10.03
N VAL A 556 -26.09 -13.72 -10.47
CA VAL A 556 -26.42 -14.87 -9.62
C VAL A 556 -25.49 -16.03 -9.95
N PHE A 557 -24.81 -16.56 -8.92
CA PHE A 557 -23.95 -17.73 -9.00
C PHE A 557 -24.58 -18.85 -8.17
N ARG A 558 -25.24 -19.79 -8.85
CA ARG A 558 -25.83 -20.97 -8.21
C ARG A 558 -24.89 -22.15 -8.34
N VAL A 559 -24.30 -22.57 -7.24
CA VAL A 559 -23.38 -23.71 -7.14
C VAL A 559 -24.17 -24.96 -6.75
N HIS A 560 -24.16 -25.98 -7.60
CA HIS A 560 -24.75 -27.30 -7.33
C HIS A 560 -23.66 -28.22 -6.78
N CYS A 561 -23.63 -28.43 -5.47
CA CYS A 561 -22.55 -29.17 -4.82
C CYS A 561 -22.50 -30.63 -5.32
N PRO A 562 -21.41 -31.07 -5.96
CA PRO A 562 -21.34 -32.44 -6.48
C PRO A 562 -20.89 -33.47 -5.44
N SER A 563 -20.42 -33.02 -4.28
CA SER A 563 -20.01 -33.84 -3.15
C SER A 563 -20.19 -33.07 -1.84
N THR A 564 -20.08 -33.74 -0.69
CA THR A 564 -20.08 -33.10 0.64
C THR A 564 -18.74 -32.43 0.99
N ARG A 565 -17.72 -32.55 0.12
CA ARG A 565 -16.45 -31.82 0.31
C ARG A 565 -16.71 -30.33 0.11
N SER A 566 -16.10 -29.50 0.97
CA SER A 566 -16.20 -28.04 0.86
C SER A 566 -15.58 -27.54 -0.46
N LEU A 567 -16.18 -26.51 -1.04
CA LEU A 567 -15.71 -25.89 -2.28
C LEU A 567 -15.31 -24.43 -2.01
N LEU A 568 -14.39 -23.91 -2.81
CA LEU A 568 -14.04 -22.50 -2.85
C LEU A 568 -14.54 -21.90 -4.17
N LEU A 569 -15.48 -20.97 -4.06
CA LEU A 569 -15.96 -20.14 -5.17
C LEU A 569 -15.19 -18.82 -5.16
N ASP A 570 -14.47 -18.53 -6.24
CA ASP A 570 -13.75 -17.28 -6.45
C ASP A 570 -14.35 -16.55 -7.64
N ILE A 571 -14.93 -15.37 -7.40
CA ILE A 571 -15.64 -14.56 -8.39
C ILE A 571 -14.73 -13.42 -8.82
N PHE A 572 -14.61 -13.25 -10.13
CA PHE A 572 -13.80 -12.23 -10.77
C PHE A 572 -14.67 -11.34 -11.66
N ALA A 573 -14.29 -10.09 -11.80
CA ALA A 573 -14.98 -9.15 -12.68
C ALA A 573 -14.00 -8.28 -13.48
N ASN A 574 -14.46 -7.80 -14.63
CA ASN A 574 -13.77 -6.78 -15.42
C ASN A 574 -14.78 -5.92 -16.19
N ALA A 575 -14.54 -4.62 -16.28
CA ALA A 575 -15.32 -3.72 -17.11
C ALA A 575 -14.77 -3.74 -18.55
N VAL A 576 -15.61 -4.09 -19.51
CA VAL A 576 -15.23 -4.28 -20.91
C VAL A 576 -16.24 -3.60 -21.81
N SER A 577 -15.76 -2.76 -22.73
CA SER A 577 -16.64 -2.15 -23.74
C SER A 577 -17.08 -3.21 -24.77
N PRO A 578 -18.29 -3.09 -25.35
CA PRO A 578 -18.76 -3.99 -26.39
C PRO A 578 -17.76 -4.13 -27.55
N GLY A 579 -17.18 -3.01 -27.99
CA GLY A 579 -16.17 -3.01 -29.05
C GLY A 579 -14.91 -3.80 -28.69
N HIS A 580 -14.42 -3.71 -27.44
CA HIS A 580 -13.27 -4.50 -27.01
C HIS A 580 -13.60 -5.99 -26.90
N TYR A 581 -14.79 -6.34 -26.39
CA TYR A 581 -15.23 -7.74 -26.29
C TYR A 581 -15.24 -8.44 -27.64
N LEU A 582 -15.74 -7.75 -28.67
CA LEU A 582 -15.84 -8.26 -30.04
C LEU A 582 -14.48 -8.42 -30.74
N THR A 583 -13.38 -7.88 -30.19
CA THR A 583 -12.03 -8.13 -30.72
C THR A 583 -11.54 -9.56 -30.45
N GLY A 584 -12.15 -10.26 -29.48
CA GLY A 584 -11.70 -11.57 -29.03
C GLY A 584 -10.34 -11.56 -28.31
N GLN A 585 -9.81 -10.39 -27.96
CA GLN A 585 -8.58 -10.30 -27.19
C GLN A 585 -8.75 -10.88 -25.78
N PRO A 586 -7.69 -11.48 -25.19
CA PRO A 586 -7.77 -12.04 -23.84
C PRO A 586 -8.13 -10.98 -22.80
N ILE A 587 -9.24 -11.20 -22.10
CA ILE A 587 -9.73 -10.31 -21.05
C ILE A 587 -9.12 -10.72 -19.71
N LYS A 588 -8.49 -9.77 -19.02
CA LYS A 588 -7.90 -10.00 -17.70
C LYS A 588 -8.92 -9.76 -16.60
N PHE A 589 -9.37 -10.83 -15.97
CA PHE A 589 -10.27 -10.77 -14.83
C PHE A 589 -9.51 -10.61 -13.52
N LYS A 590 -10.07 -9.85 -12.58
CA LYS A 590 -9.52 -9.67 -11.23
C LYS A 590 -10.53 -10.13 -10.19
N SER A 591 -10.06 -10.85 -9.17
CA SER A 591 -10.91 -11.40 -8.10
C SER A 591 -11.57 -10.27 -7.31
N VAL A 592 -12.89 -10.31 -7.20
CA VAL A 592 -13.71 -9.32 -6.47
C VAL A 592 -14.22 -9.87 -5.15
N CYS A 593 -14.59 -11.16 -5.09
CA CYS A 593 -15.02 -11.79 -3.85
C CYS A 593 -14.85 -13.32 -3.85
N LYS A 594 -14.83 -13.93 -2.67
CA LYS A 594 -14.68 -15.38 -2.48
C LYS A 594 -15.59 -15.93 -1.40
N PHE A 595 -16.04 -17.17 -1.58
CA PHE A 595 -16.92 -17.88 -0.66
C PHE A 595 -16.48 -19.32 -0.46
N LYS A 596 -16.64 -19.83 0.76
CA LYS A 596 -16.58 -21.26 1.05
C LYS A 596 -17.99 -21.81 0.94
N ILE A 597 -18.19 -22.79 0.06
CA ILE A 597 -19.47 -23.48 -0.09
C ILE A 597 -19.41 -24.80 0.67
N VAL A 598 -20.40 -25.03 1.53
CA VAL A 598 -20.50 -26.25 2.35
C VAL A 598 -21.82 -26.94 2.08
N CYS A 599 -21.77 -28.25 1.91
CA CYS A 599 -22.95 -29.10 1.75
C CYS A 599 -22.85 -30.26 2.73
N GLU A 600 -23.72 -30.28 3.75
CA GLU A 600 -23.68 -31.31 4.80
C GLU A 600 -24.18 -32.66 4.28
N GLN A 601 -25.21 -32.65 3.42
CA GLN A 601 -25.88 -33.85 2.94
C GLN A 601 -26.30 -33.71 1.48
N LEU A 602 -26.09 -34.77 0.70
CA LEU A 602 -26.55 -34.86 -0.69
C LEU A 602 -27.68 -35.88 -0.80
N ASN A 603 -28.87 -35.38 -1.09
CA ASN A 603 -30.06 -36.20 -1.28
C ASN A 603 -30.19 -36.73 -2.71
N VAL A 604 -29.49 -36.11 -3.67
CA VAL A 604 -29.56 -36.43 -5.10
C VAL A 604 -28.18 -36.34 -5.70
N ILE A 605 -27.88 -37.21 -6.66
CA ILE A 605 -26.66 -37.12 -7.48
C ILE A 605 -26.76 -35.86 -8.35
N MET A 606 -25.87 -34.90 -8.14
CA MET A 606 -25.78 -33.73 -9.01
C MET A 606 -25.15 -34.10 -10.35
N VAL A 607 -25.82 -33.72 -11.43
CA VAL A 607 -25.32 -33.91 -12.80
C VAL A 607 -24.65 -32.61 -13.25
N PRO A 608 -23.46 -32.67 -13.89
CA PRO A 608 -22.83 -31.47 -14.42
C PRO A 608 -23.68 -30.87 -15.54
N LEU A 609 -23.70 -29.54 -15.64
CA LEU A 609 -24.30 -28.83 -16.78
C LEU A 609 -23.62 -29.27 -18.10
N PRO A 610 -24.33 -29.19 -19.24
CA PRO A 610 -23.74 -29.41 -20.55
C PRO A 610 -22.48 -28.58 -20.80
N GLU A 611 -21.57 -29.12 -21.61
CA GLU A 611 -20.26 -28.51 -21.88
C GLU A 611 -20.36 -27.36 -22.89
N CYS A 612 -20.93 -26.25 -22.43
CA CYS A 612 -21.05 -25.01 -23.20
C CYS A 612 -19.84 -24.08 -23.00
N ALA A 613 -19.76 -23.07 -23.86
CA ALA A 613 -18.79 -21.99 -23.73
C ALA A 613 -18.87 -21.30 -22.36
N SER A 614 -17.72 -20.82 -21.89
CA SER A 614 -17.62 -20.11 -20.62
C SER A 614 -18.40 -18.79 -20.62
N GLY A 615 -18.95 -18.41 -19.47
CA GLY A 615 -19.67 -17.16 -19.27
C GLY A 615 -21.05 -17.37 -18.67
N GLU A 616 -21.85 -16.31 -18.67
CA GLU A 616 -23.22 -16.30 -18.16
C GLU A 616 -24.21 -17.06 -19.06
N TRP A 617 -25.21 -17.66 -18.43
CA TRP A 617 -26.36 -18.28 -19.06
C TRP A 617 -27.50 -17.26 -19.19
N GLY A 618 -28.23 -17.35 -20.30
CA GLY A 618 -29.34 -16.46 -20.66
C GLY A 618 -28.96 -15.35 -21.65
N PRO A 619 -29.95 -14.54 -22.06
CA PRO A 619 -29.80 -13.54 -23.11
C PRO A 619 -29.17 -12.21 -22.67
N ALA A 620 -28.93 -11.99 -21.38
CA ALA A 620 -28.43 -10.71 -20.86
C ALA A 620 -27.14 -10.25 -21.57
N LYS A 621 -26.15 -11.14 -21.73
CA LYS A 621 -24.92 -10.91 -22.50
C LYS A 621 -25.21 -10.51 -23.95
N ALA A 622 -26.14 -11.22 -24.59
CA ALA A 622 -26.49 -11.04 -25.98
C ALA A 622 -27.13 -9.66 -26.21
N TYR A 623 -28.03 -9.26 -25.33
CA TYR A 623 -28.62 -7.92 -25.33
C TYR A 623 -27.55 -6.85 -25.15
N ARG A 624 -26.77 -6.94 -24.07
CA ARG A 624 -25.78 -5.94 -23.67
C ARG A 624 -24.63 -5.74 -24.67
N LEU A 625 -23.98 -6.83 -25.08
CA LEU A 625 -22.75 -6.75 -25.87
C LEU A 625 -23.00 -6.81 -27.39
N PHE A 626 -24.07 -7.48 -27.82
CA PHE A 626 -24.37 -7.71 -29.24
C PHE A 626 -25.60 -6.94 -29.73
N GLY A 627 -26.45 -6.42 -28.83
CA GLY A 627 -27.70 -5.78 -29.22
C GLY A 627 -28.76 -6.78 -29.71
N LEU A 628 -28.79 -7.98 -29.12
CA LEU A 628 -29.79 -9.01 -29.40
C LEU A 628 -30.89 -8.96 -28.33
N ILE A 629 -32.03 -8.36 -28.66
CA ILE A 629 -33.19 -8.31 -27.76
C ILE A 629 -33.94 -9.64 -27.86
N PRO A 630 -34.09 -10.41 -26.77
CA PRO A 630 -34.89 -11.65 -26.78
C PRO A 630 -36.36 -11.33 -27.09
N LEU A 631 -36.99 -12.11 -27.97
CA LEU A 631 -38.41 -11.99 -28.33
C LEU A 631 -39.26 -13.14 -27.80
N THR A 632 -38.67 -14.29 -27.52
CA THR A 632 -39.41 -15.48 -27.04
C THR A 632 -39.03 -15.92 -25.64
N HIS A 633 -37.74 -15.96 -25.30
CA HIS A 633 -37.27 -16.45 -24.01
C HIS A 633 -36.30 -15.45 -23.39
N GLU A 634 -36.65 -14.96 -22.21
CA GLU A 634 -35.83 -14.02 -21.42
C GLU A 634 -35.01 -14.74 -20.34
N ASP A 635 -35.42 -15.95 -19.97
CA ASP A 635 -34.78 -16.76 -18.93
C ASP A 635 -33.64 -17.63 -19.45
N ALA A 636 -32.65 -17.87 -18.57
CA ALA A 636 -31.51 -18.74 -18.86
C ALA A 636 -31.88 -20.23 -18.99
N ILE A 637 -32.99 -20.65 -18.37
CA ILE A 637 -33.51 -22.02 -18.39
C ILE A 637 -34.79 -22.05 -19.21
N ILE A 638 -34.84 -22.92 -20.21
CA ILE A 638 -36.00 -23.12 -21.07
C ILE A 638 -36.52 -24.55 -20.85
N ASN A 639 -37.81 -24.70 -20.58
CA ASN A 639 -38.47 -25.99 -20.63
C ASN A 639 -39.25 -26.05 -21.94
N SER A 640 -39.03 -27.10 -22.73
CA SER A 640 -39.62 -27.24 -24.06
C SER A 640 -40.05 -28.69 -24.30
N ASP A 641 -41.05 -28.84 -25.17
CA ASP A 641 -41.38 -30.13 -25.78
C ASP A 641 -40.36 -30.44 -26.91
N ARG A 642 -40.72 -31.32 -27.84
CA ARG A 642 -39.89 -31.75 -28.98
C ARG A 642 -39.37 -30.61 -29.88
N PHE A 643 -40.10 -29.49 -29.98
CA PHE A 643 -39.76 -28.39 -30.87
C PHE A 643 -39.60 -27.07 -30.09
N LEU A 644 -38.50 -26.36 -30.35
CA LEU A 644 -38.21 -25.06 -29.73
C LEU A 644 -37.84 -24.02 -30.80
N GLU A 645 -38.40 -22.82 -30.69
CA GLU A 645 -38.03 -21.67 -31.52
C GLU A 645 -37.60 -20.48 -30.64
N ILE A 646 -36.32 -20.11 -30.73
CA ILE A 646 -35.75 -18.95 -30.03
C ILE A 646 -35.61 -17.80 -31.03
N LYS A 647 -36.15 -16.63 -30.69
CA LYS A 647 -36.09 -15.43 -31.54
C LYS A 647 -35.42 -14.27 -30.84
N PHE A 648 -34.62 -13.53 -31.60
CA PHE A 648 -34.06 -12.24 -31.17
C PHE A 648 -34.30 -11.17 -32.22
N ARG A 649 -34.49 -9.92 -31.78
CA ARG A 649 -34.42 -8.73 -32.61
C ARG A 649 -33.00 -8.14 -32.54
N MET A 650 -32.40 -7.91 -33.68
CA MET A 650 -31.09 -7.29 -33.83
C MET A 650 -31.23 -5.77 -33.87
N VAL A 651 -30.63 -5.06 -32.92
CA VAL A 651 -30.53 -3.58 -32.99
C VAL A 651 -29.27 -3.10 -33.72
N LYS A 652 -28.36 -4.03 -34.04
CA LYS A 652 -27.10 -3.78 -34.76
C LYS A 652 -26.97 -4.79 -35.91
N PRO A 653 -26.24 -4.45 -37.00
CA PRO A 653 -26.08 -5.35 -38.14
C PRO A 653 -25.14 -6.52 -37.78
N LEU A 654 -25.73 -7.63 -37.36
CA LEU A 654 -25.05 -8.89 -37.11
C LEU A 654 -25.26 -9.85 -38.28
N VAL A 655 -24.26 -10.65 -38.58
CA VAL A 655 -24.28 -11.62 -39.68
C VAL A 655 -23.83 -12.99 -39.19
N GLU A 656 -24.24 -14.04 -39.90
CA GLU A 656 -23.86 -15.44 -39.66
C GLU A 656 -24.07 -15.92 -38.22
N PHE A 657 -25.27 -16.43 -37.95
CA PHE A 657 -25.58 -17.09 -36.68
C PHE A 657 -25.32 -18.58 -36.75
N VAL A 658 -24.57 -19.09 -35.78
CA VAL A 658 -24.32 -20.52 -35.61
C VAL A 658 -24.81 -20.93 -34.23
N ALA A 659 -25.68 -21.93 -34.20
CA ALA A 659 -26.18 -22.57 -32.99
C ALA A 659 -25.51 -23.94 -32.83
N SER A 660 -24.95 -24.21 -31.65
CA SER A 660 -24.34 -25.50 -31.29
C SER A 660 -25.05 -26.07 -30.07
N LEU A 661 -25.47 -27.34 -30.16
CA LEU A 661 -26.20 -28.01 -29.10
C LEU A 661 -25.33 -29.09 -28.48
N HIS A 662 -25.33 -29.14 -27.15
CA HIS A 662 -24.49 -30.01 -26.34
C HIS A 662 -25.37 -30.84 -25.41
N LYS A 663 -25.11 -32.14 -25.29
CA LYS A 663 -25.75 -33.04 -24.33
C LYS A 663 -24.70 -33.93 -23.70
N ASN A 664 -24.80 -34.13 -22.38
CA ASN A 664 -23.85 -34.99 -21.66
C ASN A 664 -23.86 -36.41 -22.22
N ARG A 665 -22.66 -36.96 -22.48
CA ARG A 665 -22.45 -38.33 -22.99
C ARG A 665 -22.95 -38.54 -24.43
N THR A 666 -23.24 -37.48 -25.18
CA THR A 666 -23.62 -37.52 -26.59
C THR A 666 -22.57 -36.79 -27.42
N ASP A 667 -22.26 -37.28 -28.63
CA ASP A 667 -21.36 -36.58 -29.55
C ASP A 667 -22.06 -35.39 -30.22
N ASP A 668 -21.52 -34.19 -30.05
CA ASP A 668 -22.08 -32.93 -30.56
C ASP A 668 -22.30 -32.94 -32.08
N ARG A 669 -21.53 -33.73 -32.83
CA ARG A 669 -21.70 -33.88 -34.30
C ARG A 669 -23.08 -34.40 -34.68
N THR A 670 -23.66 -35.25 -33.83
CA THR A 670 -25.00 -35.81 -34.05
C THR A 670 -26.09 -34.77 -33.79
N LEU A 671 -25.82 -33.80 -32.89
CA LEU A 671 -26.76 -32.78 -32.45
C LEU A 671 -26.75 -31.53 -33.36
N GLN A 672 -25.69 -31.30 -34.15
CA GLN A 672 -25.63 -30.16 -35.05
C GLN A 672 -26.77 -30.12 -36.07
N ARG A 673 -27.28 -31.28 -36.51
CA ARG A 673 -28.41 -31.37 -37.45
C ARG A 673 -29.75 -30.92 -36.85
N CYS A 674 -29.84 -30.89 -35.52
CA CYS A 674 -31.04 -30.51 -34.79
C CYS A 674 -31.25 -28.99 -34.76
N CYS A 675 -30.23 -28.19 -35.08
CA CYS A 675 -30.30 -26.73 -34.97
C CYS A 675 -30.26 -26.05 -36.34
N GLN A 676 -31.20 -25.14 -36.58
CA GLN A 676 -31.23 -24.31 -37.79
C GLN A 676 -31.40 -22.84 -37.41
N ALA A 677 -30.47 -21.99 -37.84
CA ALA A 677 -30.56 -20.54 -37.67
C ALA A 677 -30.98 -19.89 -38.99
N SER A 678 -31.91 -18.95 -38.93
CA SER A 678 -32.36 -18.17 -40.09
C SER A 678 -32.52 -16.70 -39.70
N ILE A 679 -32.22 -15.80 -40.65
CA ILE A 679 -32.34 -14.36 -40.48
C ILE A 679 -33.42 -13.86 -41.43
N ARG A 680 -34.40 -13.10 -40.91
CA ARG A 680 -35.45 -12.45 -41.70
C ARG A 680 -35.56 -11.00 -41.25
N GLY A 681 -35.08 -10.07 -42.07
CA GLY A 681 -35.01 -8.65 -41.71
C GLY A 681 -34.10 -8.43 -40.50
N ASP A 682 -34.64 -7.82 -39.45
CA ASP A 682 -33.97 -7.58 -38.17
C ASP A 682 -34.16 -8.72 -37.15
N VAL A 683 -34.85 -9.81 -37.52
CA VAL A 683 -35.13 -10.93 -36.60
C VAL A 683 -34.29 -12.15 -36.97
N VAL A 684 -33.57 -12.69 -35.98
CA VAL A 684 -32.95 -14.02 -36.07
C VAL A 684 -33.84 -15.04 -35.36
N SER A 685 -34.08 -16.18 -36.01
CA SER A 685 -34.85 -17.31 -35.48
C SER A 685 -33.98 -18.57 -35.48
N ILE A 686 -33.85 -19.20 -34.32
CA ILE A 686 -33.11 -20.45 -34.10
C ILE A 686 -34.14 -21.52 -33.77
N ARG A 687 -34.25 -22.52 -34.65
CA ARG A 687 -35.17 -23.66 -34.50
C ARG A 687 -34.39 -24.88 -34.07
N ILE A 688 -34.94 -25.59 -33.10
CA ILE A 688 -34.34 -26.79 -32.52
C ILE A 688 -35.40 -27.90 -32.50
N GLU A 689 -35.05 -29.07 -33.03
CA GLU A 689 -35.83 -30.29 -32.89
C GLU A 689 -35.04 -31.31 -32.07
N PHE A 690 -35.60 -31.72 -30.92
CA PHE A 690 -34.94 -32.67 -30.02
C PHE A 690 -35.25 -34.11 -30.44
N ASN A 691 -34.21 -34.92 -30.56
CA ASN A 691 -34.35 -36.35 -30.88
C ASN A 691 -34.63 -37.21 -29.64
N GLU A 692 -34.24 -36.72 -28.45
CA GLU A 692 -34.31 -37.43 -27.18
C GLU A 692 -34.72 -36.48 -26.07
N GLU A 693 -35.30 -37.03 -25.00
CA GLU A 693 -35.48 -36.28 -23.76
C GLU A 693 -34.14 -36.03 -23.07
N GLY A 694 -34.08 -34.95 -22.30
CA GLY A 694 -32.95 -34.66 -21.43
C GLY A 694 -32.60 -33.19 -21.34
N GLN A 695 -31.42 -32.94 -20.77
CA GLN A 695 -30.89 -31.60 -20.58
C GLN A 695 -29.84 -31.28 -21.65
N TYR A 696 -30.09 -30.20 -22.38
CA TYR A 696 -29.28 -29.71 -23.48
C TYR A 696 -28.72 -28.33 -23.14
N GLY A 697 -27.52 -28.05 -23.64
CA GLY A 697 -26.91 -26.72 -23.61
C GLY A 697 -26.84 -26.17 -25.02
N LEU A 698 -27.40 -24.99 -25.25
CA LEU A 698 -27.34 -24.31 -26.54
C LEU A 698 -26.33 -23.17 -26.47
N ASP A 699 -25.33 -23.16 -27.33
CA ASP A 699 -24.45 -22.01 -27.56
C ASP A 699 -24.81 -21.32 -28.88
N ILE A 700 -24.85 -19.99 -28.85
CA ILE A 700 -25.13 -19.15 -30.01
C ILE A 700 -23.93 -18.26 -30.27
N TYR A 701 -23.43 -18.31 -31.50
CA TYR A 701 -22.31 -17.52 -31.98
C TYR A 701 -22.73 -16.61 -33.12
N THR A 702 -22.14 -15.42 -33.19
CA THR A 702 -22.39 -14.45 -34.27
C THR A 702 -21.16 -13.57 -34.51
N ARG A 703 -21.18 -12.74 -35.54
CA ARG A 703 -20.16 -11.72 -35.81
C ARG A 703 -20.79 -10.44 -36.35
N GLU A 704 -20.08 -9.32 -36.17
CA GLU A 704 -20.53 -8.01 -36.61
C GLU A 704 -20.25 -7.80 -38.11
N SER A 705 -21.17 -7.12 -38.82
CA SER A 705 -21.04 -6.87 -40.27
C SER A 705 -19.91 -5.91 -40.64
N SER A 706 -19.42 -5.09 -39.70
CA SER A 706 -18.64 -3.87 -40.00
C SER A 706 -17.40 -3.68 -39.12
N SER A 707 -16.53 -4.69 -38.97
CA SER A 707 -15.24 -4.49 -38.29
C SER A 707 -14.13 -4.10 -39.29
N ARG A 708 -13.61 -2.87 -39.18
CA ARG A 708 -12.43 -2.37 -39.93
C ARG A 708 -11.09 -2.91 -39.39
N SER A 709 -11.10 -3.83 -38.44
CA SER A 709 -9.91 -4.35 -37.76
C SER A 709 -9.83 -5.86 -37.88
N ALA A 710 -9.71 -6.35 -39.12
CA ALA A 710 -9.39 -7.73 -39.40
C ALA A 710 -7.92 -8.01 -39.08
N ILE A 711 -7.64 -8.73 -38.01
CA ILE A 711 -6.35 -9.41 -37.85
C ILE A 711 -6.44 -10.68 -38.70
N GLY A 712 -5.76 -10.72 -39.86
CA GLY A 712 -5.63 -11.93 -40.68
C GLY A 712 -6.82 -12.31 -41.58
N GLY A 713 -7.73 -11.38 -41.89
CA GLY A 713 -8.71 -11.56 -42.99
C GLY A 713 -9.89 -12.51 -42.72
N LYS A 714 -10.03 -13.10 -41.51
CA LYS A 714 -11.23 -13.85 -41.08
C LYS A 714 -11.59 -13.47 -39.65
N GLN A 715 -12.69 -12.74 -39.47
CA GLN A 715 -13.24 -12.48 -38.13
C GLN A 715 -13.87 -13.77 -37.60
N LEU A 716 -13.42 -14.20 -36.42
CA LEU A 716 -13.93 -15.38 -35.73
C LEU A 716 -15.36 -15.11 -35.21
N LEU A 717 -16.21 -16.13 -35.27
CA LEU A 717 -17.51 -16.10 -34.61
C LEU A 717 -17.30 -15.94 -33.10
N THR A 718 -18.01 -15.00 -32.49
CA THR A 718 -17.93 -14.72 -31.05
C THR A 718 -19.15 -15.30 -30.35
N HIS A 719 -18.94 -15.98 -29.23
CA HIS A 719 -20.04 -16.48 -28.40
C HIS A 719 -20.86 -15.32 -27.84
N CYS A 720 -22.17 -15.32 -28.10
CA CYS A 720 -23.06 -14.23 -27.70
C CYS A 720 -24.07 -14.62 -26.62
N CYS A 721 -24.57 -15.86 -26.65
CA CYS A 721 -25.65 -16.31 -25.76
C CYS A 721 -25.54 -17.80 -25.51
N LYS A 722 -26.01 -18.27 -24.35
CA LYS A 722 -26.26 -19.70 -24.12
C LYS A 722 -27.49 -19.95 -23.26
N TYR A 723 -28.16 -21.08 -23.48
CA TYR A 723 -29.35 -21.50 -22.73
C TYR A 723 -29.22 -22.93 -22.23
N LEU A 724 -29.75 -23.19 -21.04
CA LEU A 724 -29.98 -24.53 -20.55
C LEU A 724 -31.40 -24.94 -20.93
N ILE A 725 -31.56 -26.00 -21.72
CA ILE A 725 -32.85 -26.44 -22.23
C ILE A 725 -33.18 -27.81 -21.65
N ASN A 726 -34.31 -27.93 -20.96
CA ASN A 726 -34.86 -29.21 -20.54
C ASN A 726 -35.93 -29.62 -21.56
N ALA A 727 -35.60 -30.60 -22.39
CA ALA A 727 -36.50 -31.15 -23.40
C ALA A 727 -37.26 -32.36 -22.83
N ARG A 728 -38.59 -32.33 -22.93
CA ARG A 728 -39.50 -33.44 -22.62
C ARG A 728 -40.21 -33.87 -23.91
N MET A 729 -40.53 -35.15 -24.07
CA MET A 729 -41.23 -35.67 -25.24
C MET A 729 -42.73 -35.82 -25.00
#